data_AF-A0A535A4G3-F1
#
_entry.id   AF-A0A535A4G3-F1
#
_cell.length_a   1.000
_cell.length_b   1.000
_cell.length_c   1.000
_cell.angle_alpha   90.00
_cell.angle_beta   90.00
_cell.angle_gamma   90.00
#
_symmetry.space_group_name_H-M   'P 1'
#
loop_
_entity.id
_entity.type
_entity.pdbx_description
1 polymer ?
#
loop_
_entity_poly.entity_id
_entity_poly.type
_entity_poly.pdbx_seq_one_letter_code
_entity_poly.pdbx_strand_id
1 'polypeptide(L)'
;MARQKATSVPAVNPLVELHKLGQSPWHDNIHRALLSSGRLARLIAAGEVTGLTSNPTIFEQAIASSRDYDAELHALAAKRKTAEQIYEAIAVRDIRDAADLFLPVFKRTSGRDGFVSLEVAPRFAHDTERTVREAHRLWRAVNRPNLMIKIPATRAGVPAIEQAIADGLNVNVTLIFSLARYDAVMDAYLHGLDRRLTAGKRVDRIASVASFFVSRVDTAVDRLLDEKRGGGAGEATPLLEALRGQAAIANAKLAYAAFRRKFGAERFTTLARSGARVQRPLWASTSTKNPAYPDTYYVEALVGPDTVDTMPPATLDAYRDHGRPEVRLERNVDEAERVLERLAQVGVSMEAVTERLEVEGVAAFAQSYDALVATVAARREAVLMGRSGDVALGRAAARVETAARAMDEARVGARLWQKDPTLWKPDDPKHQAEIADRFGWLALVERMETRIAELEAFAAEARRDGFARALVCGMGGSSLAPEVLRRTFGVASGHTDVAVLDSTDPAAVRSALAWSEPARTLYLISSKSGTTTEPDAFFRFFWEQVRATKGDRAGENFVAITDPGTALEREATERGFRRTFLNPADVGGRYSALSYVGLLPAALLGVDLARLLERARRMRVACGPAVGARENPGLRLGAVLGALARAGRDKLTLIASERVAPFGPWVEQLIAESTGKEGKGIVPVDGEPLGRPADYGKDRIFVYLRLGPRHDRAVRALARAGQPVVTLALGDAYDLGGEFLRWEIATAAAAWVLGIDPFDQPDVQAAKDITVRLLREYTASGRKPAVSDAVPVAAADFSARLLTHLRAARPPDYVAVTAYVERTPRRERLLADLRAAVRGRFRVATTVGFGPRFLHSTGQLHKGGPPTAVVVQLTADDPADEAVPGAGYTFGVLKAAQAAGDYEALASRGRRVLSVALGADVEAGLQAAIHAVRRGVVGPRRPRVPASRKARQTGT
;
A
#
# COMPACT_ATOMS: atom_id res chain seq x y z
N MET A 1 -57.52 -6.00 37.88
CA MET A 1 -56.69 -7.22 38.00
C MET A 1 -55.23 -6.85 37.71
N ALA A 2 -54.45 -6.66 38.76
CA ALA A 2 -53.01 -6.40 38.65
C ALA A 2 -52.28 -7.73 38.41
N ARG A 3 -51.60 -7.88 37.26
CA ARG A 3 -50.70 -9.01 37.02
C ARG A 3 -49.42 -8.78 37.81
N GLN A 4 -49.19 -9.63 38.81
CA GLN A 4 -47.93 -9.76 39.53
C GLN A 4 -46.78 -9.94 38.52
N LYS A 5 -45.83 -9.01 38.52
CA LYS A 5 -44.49 -9.24 37.98
C LYS A 5 -43.83 -10.27 38.89
N ALA A 6 -43.69 -11.49 38.39
CA ALA A 6 -42.79 -12.46 38.98
C ALA A 6 -41.38 -11.86 38.95
N THR A 7 -40.83 -11.57 40.13
CA THR A 7 -39.42 -11.28 40.32
C THR A 7 -38.63 -12.52 39.95
N SER A 8 -38.08 -12.55 38.75
CA SER A 8 -37.12 -13.57 38.33
C SER A 8 -35.90 -13.49 39.25
N VAL A 9 -35.62 -14.57 39.97
CA VAL A 9 -34.32 -14.80 40.61
C VAL A 9 -33.25 -14.58 39.54
N PRO A 10 -32.19 -13.77 39.77
CA PRO A 10 -31.14 -13.58 38.77
C PRO A 10 -30.57 -14.95 38.40
N ALA A 11 -30.65 -15.30 37.11
CA ALA A 11 -30.11 -16.55 36.61
C ALA A 11 -28.63 -16.65 37.01
N VAL A 12 -28.26 -17.78 37.61
CA VAL A 12 -26.89 -18.02 38.08
C VAL A 12 -25.97 -18.10 36.86
N ASN A 13 -24.91 -17.30 36.83
CA ASN A 13 -23.97 -17.25 35.71
C ASN A 13 -23.25 -18.60 35.53
N PRO A 14 -23.44 -19.32 34.40
CA PRO A 14 -22.84 -20.65 34.19
C PRO A 14 -21.32 -20.68 34.33
N LEU A 15 -20.62 -19.60 33.96
CA LEU A 15 -19.17 -19.50 34.09
C LEU A 15 -18.72 -19.49 35.56
N VAL A 16 -19.52 -18.89 36.45
CA VAL A 16 -19.22 -18.86 37.88
C VAL A 16 -19.45 -20.24 38.50
N GLU A 17 -20.43 -21.00 38.01
CA GLU A 17 -20.71 -22.36 38.48
C GLU A 17 -19.60 -23.36 38.11
N LEU A 18 -18.90 -23.16 36.99
CA LEU A 18 -17.77 -24.02 36.59
C LEU A 18 -16.70 -24.13 37.69
N HIS A 19 -16.44 -23.05 38.44
CA HIS A 19 -15.49 -23.06 39.55
C HIS A 19 -15.88 -24.09 40.63
N LYS A 20 -17.17 -24.22 40.92
CA LYS A 20 -17.68 -25.19 41.92
C LYS A 20 -17.52 -26.63 41.43
N LEU A 21 -17.51 -26.83 40.11
CA LEU A 21 -17.27 -28.11 39.46
C LEU A 21 -15.77 -28.40 39.26
N GLY A 22 -14.90 -27.50 39.74
CA GLY A 22 -13.44 -27.64 39.70
C GLY A 22 -12.81 -27.30 38.36
N GLN A 23 -13.55 -26.69 37.43
CA GLN A 23 -13.04 -26.18 36.16
C GLN A 23 -12.87 -24.66 36.20
N SER A 24 -11.71 -24.16 35.76
CA SER A 24 -11.41 -22.72 35.73
C SER A 24 -11.58 -22.14 34.32
N PRO A 25 -12.50 -21.18 34.09
CA PRO A 25 -12.61 -20.49 32.81
C PRO A 25 -11.49 -19.45 32.66
N TRP A 26 -10.72 -19.56 31.59
CA TRP A 26 -9.68 -18.61 31.21
C TRP A 26 -10.06 -17.87 29.92
N HIS A 27 -9.58 -16.64 29.78
CA HIS A 27 -9.82 -15.84 28.60
C HIS A 27 -8.72 -16.07 27.55
N ASP A 28 -9.08 -16.55 26.36
CA ASP A 28 -8.13 -16.75 25.25
C ASP A 28 -8.06 -15.54 24.32
N ASN A 29 -7.72 -14.38 24.88
CA ASN A 29 -7.50 -13.16 24.12
C ASN A 29 -6.71 -12.13 24.92
N ILE A 30 -5.94 -11.29 24.23
CA ILE A 30 -5.30 -10.12 24.82
C ILE A 30 -5.32 -8.95 23.82
N HIS A 31 -5.75 -7.80 24.31
CA HIS A 31 -5.77 -6.56 23.55
C HIS A 31 -5.63 -5.38 24.51
N ARG A 32 -4.93 -4.32 24.13
CA ARG A 32 -4.71 -3.20 25.03
C ARG A 32 -5.99 -2.47 25.45
N ALA A 33 -6.97 -2.31 24.56
CA ALA A 33 -8.32 -1.86 24.93
C ALA A 33 -9.02 -2.76 25.96
N LEU A 34 -8.84 -4.09 25.89
CA LEU A 34 -9.43 -5.02 26.86
C LEU A 34 -8.90 -4.75 28.29
N LEU A 35 -7.61 -4.40 28.40
CA LEU A 35 -6.94 -4.03 29.66
C LEU A 35 -7.36 -2.64 30.13
N SER A 36 -7.25 -1.63 29.25
CA SER A 36 -7.41 -0.21 29.59
C SER A 36 -8.86 0.26 29.76
N SER A 37 -9.82 -0.39 29.09
CA SER A 37 -11.25 -0.06 29.22
C SER A 37 -11.89 -0.56 30.53
N GLY A 38 -11.16 -1.34 31.32
CA GLY A 38 -11.69 -2.02 32.51
C GLY A 38 -12.61 -3.21 32.19
N ARG A 39 -12.76 -3.62 30.92
CA ARG A 39 -13.56 -4.81 30.56
C ARG A 39 -12.98 -6.08 31.20
N LEU A 40 -11.67 -6.32 31.10
CA LEU A 40 -11.05 -7.48 31.75
C LEU A 40 -11.23 -7.44 33.27
N ALA A 41 -11.01 -6.28 33.90
CA ALA A 41 -11.22 -6.10 35.34
C ALA A 41 -12.65 -6.45 35.78
N ARG A 42 -13.66 -6.11 34.97
CA ARG A 42 -15.06 -6.49 35.23
C ARG A 42 -15.30 -8.01 35.11
N LEU A 43 -14.75 -8.66 34.09
CA LEU A 43 -14.84 -10.12 33.94
C LEU A 43 -14.20 -10.84 35.14
N ILE A 44 -13.05 -10.36 35.60
CA ILE A 44 -12.34 -10.88 36.79
C ILE A 44 -13.17 -10.65 38.06
N ALA A 45 -13.70 -9.44 38.26
CA ALA A 45 -14.49 -9.10 39.44
C ALA A 45 -15.80 -9.89 39.53
N ALA A 46 -16.43 -10.17 38.39
CA ALA A 46 -17.62 -11.01 38.29
C ALA A 46 -17.32 -12.51 38.48
N GLY A 47 -16.05 -12.91 38.56
CA GLY A 47 -15.64 -14.32 38.66
C GLY A 47 -15.80 -15.11 37.38
N GLU A 48 -16.04 -14.44 36.24
CA GLU A 48 -16.29 -15.10 34.95
C GLU A 48 -15.03 -15.65 34.30
N VAL A 49 -13.87 -15.08 34.64
CA VAL A 49 -12.56 -15.56 34.19
C VAL A 49 -11.56 -15.52 35.35
N THR A 50 -10.69 -16.52 35.42
CA THR A 50 -9.66 -16.63 36.47
C THR A 50 -8.24 -16.76 35.93
N GLY A 51 -8.05 -16.71 34.62
CA GLY A 51 -6.74 -16.61 33.99
C GLY A 51 -6.84 -16.15 32.54
N LEU A 52 -5.70 -16.02 31.86
CA LEU A 52 -5.62 -15.53 30.50
C LEU A 52 -4.50 -16.22 29.70
N THR A 53 -4.78 -16.54 28.44
CA THR A 53 -3.76 -16.98 27.47
C THR A 53 -3.57 -15.96 26.36
N SER A 54 -2.33 -15.89 25.86
CA SER A 54 -1.98 -15.19 24.63
C SER A 54 -1.31 -16.14 23.65
N ASN A 55 -1.22 -15.72 22.39
CA ASN A 55 -0.44 -16.36 21.33
C ASN A 55 -0.07 -15.31 20.26
N PRO A 56 0.84 -15.61 19.32
CA PRO A 56 1.26 -14.66 18.29
C PRO A 56 0.12 -14.17 17.39
N THR A 57 -0.83 -15.02 17.02
CA THR A 57 -1.99 -14.65 16.18
C THR A 57 -2.86 -13.59 16.83
N ILE A 58 -3.10 -13.70 18.14
CA ILE A 58 -3.88 -12.71 18.91
C ILE A 58 -3.19 -11.35 18.90
N PHE A 59 -1.87 -11.31 19.14
CA PHE A 59 -1.11 -10.05 19.09
C PHE A 59 -1.04 -9.46 17.68
N GLU A 60 -0.92 -10.30 16.65
CA GLU A 60 -0.92 -9.88 15.25
C GLU A 60 -2.22 -9.13 14.93
N GLN A 61 -3.36 -9.75 15.23
CA GLN A 61 -4.67 -9.14 15.05
C GLN A 61 -4.81 -7.85 15.88
N ALA A 62 -4.40 -7.85 17.15
CA ALA A 62 -4.50 -6.70 18.03
C ALA A 62 -3.68 -5.50 17.53
N ILE A 63 -2.45 -5.73 17.06
CA ILE A 63 -1.55 -4.67 16.58
C ILE A 63 -1.93 -4.20 15.17
N ALA A 64 -2.42 -5.08 14.31
CA ALA A 64 -2.83 -4.75 12.94
C ALA A 64 -4.17 -3.99 12.91
N SER A 65 -5.12 -4.37 13.75
CA SER A 65 -6.51 -3.88 13.66
C SER A 65 -6.86 -2.72 14.61
N SER A 66 -5.92 -2.27 15.45
CA SER A 66 -6.19 -1.25 16.45
C SER A 66 -5.14 -0.13 16.53
N ARG A 67 -5.56 0.96 17.18
CA ARG A 67 -4.73 2.14 17.42
C ARG A 67 -4.11 2.19 18.80
N ASP A 68 -4.38 1.19 19.63
CA ASP A 68 -4.01 1.20 21.04
C ASP A 68 -2.49 1.15 21.23
N TYR A 69 -1.78 0.66 20.20
CA TYR A 69 -0.34 0.46 20.20
C TYR A 69 0.44 1.62 19.57
N ASP A 70 -0.22 2.57 18.91
CA ASP A 70 0.41 3.63 18.09
C ASP A 70 1.46 4.40 18.89
N ALA A 71 1.08 4.95 20.06
CA ALA A 71 1.97 5.82 20.83
C ALA A 71 3.27 5.13 21.26
N GLU A 72 3.18 3.87 21.69
CA GLU A 72 4.33 3.09 22.11
C GLU A 72 5.18 2.62 20.93
N LEU A 73 4.53 2.17 19.84
CA LEU A 73 5.20 1.82 18.60
C LEU A 73 5.98 3.02 18.05
N HIS A 74 5.39 4.22 18.05
CA HIS A 74 6.04 5.45 17.61
C HIS A 74 7.26 5.79 18.47
N ALA A 75 7.12 5.69 19.79
CA ALA A 75 8.19 5.96 20.73
C ALA A 75 9.36 4.98 20.60
N LEU A 76 9.08 3.69 20.34
CA LEU A 76 10.12 2.67 20.17
C LEU A 76 10.77 2.73 18.78
N ALA A 77 9.98 2.99 17.73
CA ALA A 77 10.49 3.24 16.38
C ALA A 77 11.42 4.47 16.35
N ALA A 78 11.07 5.54 17.08
CA ALA A 78 11.92 6.72 17.27
C ALA A 78 13.30 6.38 17.84
N LYS A 79 13.37 5.40 18.73
CA LYS A 79 14.60 4.88 19.35
C LYS A 79 15.30 3.83 18.48
N ARG A 80 14.90 3.66 17.21
CA ARG A 80 15.46 2.73 16.22
C ARG A 80 15.42 1.26 16.65
N LYS A 81 14.51 0.86 17.55
CA LYS A 81 14.29 -0.55 17.92
C LYS A 81 13.90 -1.40 16.71
N THR A 82 14.27 -2.67 16.67
CA THR A 82 13.84 -3.62 15.62
C THR A 82 12.36 -3.99 15.80
N ALA A 83 11.75 -4.62 14.79
CA ALA A 83 10.34 -5.02 14.88
C ALA A 83 10.10 -6.03 16.01
N GLU A 84 11.01 -6.97 16.21
CA GLU A 84 10.98 -7.95 17.31
C GLU A 84 11.11 -7.27 18.66
N GLN A 85 12.04 -6.30 18.79
CA GLN A 85 12.20 -5.53 20.03
C GLN A 85 10.95 -4.69 20.35
N ILE A 86 10.27 -4.17 19.33
CA ILE A 86 9.02 -3.43 19.50
C ILE A 86 7.90 -4.37 19.94
N TYR A 87 7.70 -5.47 19.22
CA TYR A 87 6.70 -6.49 19.57
C TYR A 87 6.89 -6.97 21.00
N GLU A 88 8.11 -7.36 21.36
CA GLU A 88 8.40 -7.88 22.69
C GLU A 88 8.11 -6.85 23.78
N ALA A 89 8.50 -5.59 23.60
CA ALA A 89 8.21 -4.54 24.55
C ALA A 89 6.69 -4.37 24.77
N ILE A 90 5.91 -4.44 23.69
CA ILE A 90 4.44 -4.39 23.73
C ILE A 90 3.88 -5.62 24.48
N ALA A 91 4.28 -6.83 24.07
CA ALA A 91 3.77 -8.07 24.64
C ALA A 91 4.12 -8.20 26.13
N VAL A 92 5.36 -7.90 26.52
CA VAL A 92 5.81 -7.92 27.92
C VAL A 92 5.01 -6.94 28.77
N ARG A 93 4.72 -5.74 28.25
CA ARG A 93 3.91 -4.75 28.96
C ARG A 93 2.47 -5.23 29.14
N ASP A 94 1.80 -5.63 28.06
CA ASP A 94 0.41 -6.07 28.11
C ASP A 94 0.24 -7.30 29.03
N ILE A 95 1.18 -8.24 28.99
CA ILE A 95 1.18 -9.42 29.88
C ILE A 95 1.44 -9.04 31.33
N ARG A 96 2.33 -8.07 31.59
CA ARG A 96 2.56 -7.58 32.95
C ARG A 96 1.32 -6.90 33.51
N ASP A 97 0.67 -6.06 32.71
CA ASP A 97 -0.55 -5.34 33.09
C ASP A 97 -1.72 -6.33 33.34
N ALA A 98 -1.87 -7.35 32.49
CA ALA A 98 -2.81 -8.44 32.73
C ALA A 98 -2.48 -9.24 34.00
N ALA A 99 -1.21 -9.57 34.22
CA ALA A 99 -0.78 -10.29 35.42
C ALA A 99 -1.07 -9.48 36.69
N ASP A 100 -0.93 -8.16 36.66
CA ASP A 100 -1.29 -7.28 37.77
C ASP A 100 -2.81 -7.29 38.03
N LEU A 101 -3.66 -7.32 37.00
CA LEU A 101 -5.11 -7.46 37.14
C LEU A 101 -5.54 -8.81 37.74
N PHE A 102 -4.85 -9.90 37.41
CA PHE A 102 -5.13 -11.24 37.94
C PHE A 102 -4.46 -11.52 39.29
N LEU A 103 -3.54 -10.68 39.76
CA LEU A 103 -2.82 -10.89 41.02
C LEU A 103 -3.73 -11.07 42.25
N PRO A 104 -4.87 -10.38 42.41
CA PRO A 104 -5.81 -10.64 43.50
C PRO A 104 -6.42 -12.05 43.44
N VAL A 105 -6.73 -12.57 42.25
CA VAL A 105 -7.20 -13.96 42.06
C VAL A 105 -6.10 -14.93 42.45
N PHE A 106 -4.87 -14.68 41.99
CA PHE A 106 -3.71 -15.49 42.33
C PHE A 106 -3.49 -15.56 43.84
N LYS A 107 -3.56 -14.43 44.55
CA LYS A 107 -3.42 -14.42 46.02
C LYS A 107 -4.56 -15.16 46.73
N ARG A 108 -5.81 -14.87 46.38
CA ARG A 108 -6.99 -15.46 47.04
C ARG A 108 -7.11 -16.97 46.82
N THR A 109 -6.63 -17.46 45.69
CA THR A 109 -6.63 -18.89 45.36
C THR A 109 -5.31 -19.59 45.74
N SER A 110 -4.43 -18.93 46.50
CA SER A 110 -3.10 -19.44 46.85
C SER A 110 -2.27 -19.91 45.64
N GLY A 111 -2.45 -19.23 44.51
CA GLY A 111 -1.83 -19.50 43.22
C GLY A 111 -2.43 -20.70 42.48
N ARG A 112 -3.63 -21.16 42.84
CA ARG A 112 -4.36 -22.14 42.01
C ARG A 112 -4.75 -21.49 40.70
N ASP A 113 -5.23 -20.25 40.71
CA ASP A 113 -5.57 -19.49 39.50
C ASP A 113 -4.90 -18.11 39.48
N GLY A 114 -5.36 -17.22 38.62
CA GLY A 114 -4.82 -15.88 38.43
C GLY A 114 -3.60 -15.83 37.52
N PHE A 115 -3.40 -16.82 36.66
CA PHE A 115 -2.25 -16.89 35.76
C PHE A 115 -2.48 -16.18 34.43
N VAL A 116 -1.38 -15.66 33.88
CA VAL A 116 -1.32 -15.09 32.52
C VAL A 116 -0.20 -15.76 31.75
N SER A 117 -0.46 -16.23 30.54
CA SER A 117 0.53 -16.96 29.72
C SER A 117 1.16 -16.10 28.62
N LEU A 118 2.48 -16.17 28.49
CA LEU A 118 3.25 -15.59 27.38
C LEU A 118 4.12 -16.66 26.72
N GLU A 119 4.03 -16.77 25.40
CA GLU A 119 4.70 -17.79 24.60
C GLU A 119 6.13 -17.41 24.23
N VAL A 120 7.02 -18.41 24.22
CA VAL A 120 8.34 -18.28 23.57
C VAL A 120 8.16 -18.15 22.05
N ALA A 121 9.18 -17.64 21.34
CA ALA A 121 9.10 -17.54 19.88
C ALA A 121 8.94 -18.94 19.24
N PRO A 122 7.90 -19.19 18.40
CA PRO A 122 7.62 -20.53 17.85
C PRO A 122 8.75 -21.14 17.03
N ARG A 123 9.62 -20.32 16.42
CA ARG A 123 10.83 -20.76 15.71
C ARG A 123 11.84 -21.51 16.59
N PHE A 124 11.71 -21.45 17.92
CA PHE A 124 12.56 -22.20 18.86
C PHE A 124 11.94 -23.54 19.26
N ALA A 125 10.75 -23.90 18.76
CA ALA A 125 10.03 -25.11 19.15
C ALA A 125 10.84 -26.40 18.90
N HIS A 126 11.87 -26.39 18.05
CA HIS A 126 12.74 -27.54 17.81
C HIS A 126 14.15 -27.39 18.40
N ASP A 127 14.38 -26.39 19.27
CA ASP A 127 15.67 -26.08 19.90
C ASP A 127 15.47 -25.96 21.43
N THR A 128 15.86 -27.01 22.16
CA THR A 128 15.69 -27.12 23.61
C THR A 128 16.42 -26.01 24.36
N GLU A 129 17.72 -25.82 24.10
CA GLU A 129 18.52 -24.86 24.86
C GLU A 129 18.07 -23.43 24.63
N ARG A 130 17.74 -23.09 23.38
CA ARG A 130 17.29 -21.75 23.04
C ARG A 130 15.91 -21.45 23.63
N THR A 131 15.03 -22.44 23.67
CA THR A 131 13.75 -22.35 24.37
C THR A 131 13.93 -22.08 25.86
N VAL A 132 14.84 -22.80 26.54
CA VAL A 132 15.13 -22.56 27.96
C VAL A 132 15.68 -21.15 28.19
N ARG A 133 16.67 -20.72 27.40
CA ARG A 133 17.23 -19.35 27.49
C ARG A 133 16.15 -18.28 27.31
N GLU A 134 15.25 -18.47 26.35
CA GLU A 134 14.17 -17.54 26.08
C GLU A 134 13.13 -17.51 27.20
N ALA A 135 12.74 -18.67 27.73
CA ALA A 135 11.82 -18.77 28.87
C ALA A 135 12.33 -17.96 30.08
N HIS A 136 13.60 -18.12 30.44
CA HIS A 136 14.25 -17.35 31.52
C HIS A 136 14.32 -15.86 31.25
N ARG A 137 14.51 -15.48 29.98
CA ARG A 137 14.57 -14.07 29.58
C ARG A 137 13.20 -13.40 29.70
N LEU A 138 12.15 -14.03 29.17
CA LEU A 138 10.77 -13.54 29.27
C LEU A 138 10.26 -13.51 30.71
N TRP A 139 10.60 -14.54 31.51
CA TRP A 139 10.27 -14.59 32.93
C TRP A 139 10.81 -13.36 33.69
N ARG A 140 12.09 -13.04 33.48
CA ARG A 140 12.73 -11.85 34.06
C ARG A 140 12.17 -10.55 33.50
N ALA A 141 11.82 -10.51 32.21
CA ALA A 141 11.28 -9.32 31.58
C ALA A 141 9.91 -8.93 32.13
N VAL A 142 8.97 -9.89 32.24
CA VAL A 142 7.63 -9.63 32.79
C VAL A 142 7.70 -9.39 34.30
N ASN A 143 8.49 -10.20 35.02
CA ASN A 143 8.73 -10.10 36.47
C ASN A 143 7.43 -10.09 37.30
N ARG A 144 6.62 -11.14 37.16
CA ARG A 144 5.40 -11.36 37.94
C ARG A 144 5.29 -12.82 38.38
N PRO A 145 4.86 -13.10 39.63
CA PRO A 145 4.82 -14.46 40.17
C PRO A 145 3.73 -15.34 39.53
N ASN A 146 2.72 -14.71 38.94
CA ASN A 146 1.58 -15.34 38.27
C ASN A 146 1.71 -15.34 36.74
N LEU A 147 2.92 -15.16 36.22
CA LEU A 147 3.22 -15.47 34.82
C LEU A 147 3.33 -16.98 34.64
N MET A 148 2.91 -17.47 33.47
CA MET A 148 3.31 -18.76 32.91
C MET A 148 4.07 -18.53 31.60
N ILE A 149 5.23 -19.18 31.44
CA ILE A 149 5.87 -19.26 30.13
C ILE A 149 5.22 -20.37 29.34
N LYS A 150 4.72 -20.05 28.15
CA LYS A 150 4.08 -21.01 27.28
C LYS A 150 5.11 -21.67 26.36
N ILE A 151 5.24 -22.99 26.44
CA ILE A 151 6.25 -23.79 25.73
C ILE A 151 5.56 -24.91 24.93
N PRO A 152 5.79 -25.01 23.62
CA PRO A 152 5.27 -26.11 22.80
C PRO A 152 5.74 -27.49 23.27
N ALA A 153 4.84 -28.46 23.30
CA ALA A 153 5.11 -29.86 23.63
C ALA A 153 5.69 -30.64 22.44
N THR A 154 6.63 -30.06 21.69
CA THR A 154 7.36 -30.82 20.68
C THR A 154 8.34 -31.78 21.35
N ARG A 155 8.94 -32.71 20.59
CA ARG A 155 10.02 -33.57 21.10
C ARG A 155 11.15 -32.78 21.77
N ALA A 156 11.54 -31.63 21.21
CA ALA A 156 12.58 -30.76 21.78
C ALA A 156 12.06 -29.83 22.90
N GLY A 157 10.75 -29.56 22.94
CA GLY A 157 10.12 -28.73 23.97
C GLY A 157 9.94 -29.47 25.29
N VAL A 158 9.67 -30.78 25.27
CA VAL A 158 9.55 -31.63 26.48
C VAL A 158 10.75 -31.48 27.45
N PRO A 159 12.01 -31.63 27.03
CA PRO A 159 13.15 -31.40 27.92
C PRO A 159 13.31 -29.94 28.35
N ALA A 160 12.87 -28.97 27.53
CA ALA A 160 12.87 -27.56 27.91
C ALA A 160 11.83 -27.26 29.01
N ILE A 161 10.68 -27.93 28.96
CA ILE A 161 9.63 -27.85 29.99
C ILE A 161 10.16 -28.41 31.31
N GLU A 162 10.77 -29.60 31.30
CA GLU A 162 11.37 -30.18 32.50
C GLU A 162 12.39 -29.23 33.13
N GLN A 163 13.29 -28.67 32.31
CA GLN A 163 14.32 -27.74 32.78
C GLN A 163 13.70 -26.45 33.35
N ALA A 164 12.71 -25.86 32.69
CA ALA A 164 12.03 -24.65 33.17
C ALA A 164 11.31 -24.89 34.52
N ILE A 165 10.66 -26.05 34.68
CA ILE A 165 10.04 -26.46 35.95
C ILE A 165 11.10 -26.65 37.05
N ALA A 166 12.21 -27.34 36.74
CA ALA A 166 13.31 -27.54 37.68
C ALA A 166 13.91 -26.19 38.15
N ASP A 167 14.03 -25.23 37.22
CA ASP A 167 14.52 -23.88 37.49
C ASP A 167 13.53 -23.03 38.29
N GLY A 168 12.25 -23.40 38.27
CA GLY A 168 11.21 -22.83 39.11
C GLY A 168 10.30 -21.84 38.42
N LEU A 169 10.17 -21.93 37.09
CA LEU A 169 9.22 -21.17 36.30
C LEU A 169 7.85 -21.88 36.33
N ASN A 170 6.77 -21.13 36.26
CA ASN A 170 5.47 -21.71 35.93
C ASN A 170 5.39 -21.90 34.41
N VAL A 171 4.88 -23.04 33.96
CA VAL A 171 4.88 -23.39 32.53
C VAL A 171 3.46 -23.74 32.06
N ASN A 172 3.01 -23.05 31.00
CA ASN A 172 1.86 -23.48 30.21
C ASN A 172 2.38 -24.33 29.04
N VAL A 173 2.20 -25.64 29.11
CA VAL A 173 2.61 -26.51 28.01
C VAL A 173 1.54 -26.43 26.91
N THR A 174 1.93 -26.21 25.65
CA THR A 174 0.99 -26.01 24.52
C THR A 174 1.20 -26.97 23.37
N LEU A 175 0.26 -27.02 22.42
CA LEU A 175 0.29 -27.89 21.24
C LEU A 175 0.31 -29.38 21.60
N ILE A 176 -0.48 -29.77 22.61
CA ILE A 176 -0.68 -31.18 22.96
C ILE A 176 -1.92 -31.68 22.20
N PHE A 177 -1.74 -32.70 21.37
CA PHE A 177 -2.82 -33.32 20.60
C PHE A 177 -2.99 -34.81 20.90
N SER A 178 -1.90 -35.51 21.26
CA SER A 178 -1.89 -36.95 21.46
C SER A 178 -1.77 -37.33 22.93
N LEU A 179 -2.34 -38.48 23.29
CA LEU A 179 -2.21 -39.07 24.63
C LEU A 179 -0.75 -39.39 24.96
N ALA A 180 0.01 -39.91 24.00
CA ALA A 180 1.43 -40.22 24.17
C ALA A 180 2.26 -38.97 24.46
N ARG A 181 1.98 -37.87 23.76
CA ARG A 181 2.66 -36.59 24.04
C ARG A 181 2.28 -36.06 25.41
N TYR A 182 1.00 -36.15 25.79
CA TYR A 182 0.56 -35.69 27.09
C TYR A 182 1.23 -36.47 28.23
N ASP A 183 1.38 -37.79 28.08
CA ASP A 183 2.10 -38.61 29.06
C ASP A 183 3.56 -38.16 29.24
N ALA A 184 4.27 -37.92 28.13
CA ALA A 184 5.63 -37.39 28.16
C ALA A 184 5.73 -35.99 28.83
N VAL A 185 4.70 -35.15 28.65
CA VAL A 185 4.62 -33.83 29.31
C VAL A 185 4.40 -33.98 30.82
N MET A 186 3.53 -34.90 31.25
CA MET A 186 3.33 -35.17 32.67
C MET A 186 4.61 -35.72 33.31
N ASP A 187 5.35 -36.61 32.64
CA ASP A 187 6.64 -37.10 33.12
C ASP A 187 7.68 -35.99 33.23
N ALA A 188 7.80 -35.12 32.22
CA ALA A 188 8.70 -33.97 32.28
C ALA A 188 8.36 -33.02 33.43
N TYR A 189 7.08 -32.82 33.73
CA TYR A 189 6.66 -32.03 34.89
C TYR A 189 7.10 -32.69 36.20
N LEU A 190 6.82 -33.99 36.38
CA LEU A 190 7.19 -34.73 37.60
C LEU A 190 8.72 -34.77 37.77
N HIS A 191 9.48 -35.08 36.71
CA HIS A 191 10.95 -35.05 36.75
C HIS A 191 11.50 -33.66 37.11
N GLY A 192 10.92 -32.60 36.56
CA GLY A 192 11.32 -31.24 36.90
C GLY A 192 11.13 -30.92 38.39
N LEU A 193 10.00 -31.36 38.97
CA LEU A 193 9.73 -31.22 40.40
C LEU A 193 10.69 -32.07 41.25
N ASP A 194 10.93 -33.32 40.86
CA ASP A 194 11.87 -34.23 41.53
C ASP A 194 13.27 -33.59 41.58
N ARG A 195 13.80 -33.17 40.41
CA ARG A 195 15.10 -32.50 40.29
C ARG A 195 15.19 -31.25 41.17
N ARG A 196 14.12 -30.48 41.26
CA ARG A 196 14.06 -29.27 42.09
C ARG A 196 14.11 -29.59 43.58
N LEU A 197 13.35 -30.59 44.03
CA LEU A 197 13.38 -31.05 45.43
C LEU A 197 14.72 -31.65 45.82
N THR A 198 15.31 -32.49 44.96
CA THR A 198 16.64 -33.06 45.18
C THR A 198 17.71 -31.96 45.30
N ALA A 199 17.54 -30.84 44.58
CA ALA A 199 18.39 -29.65 44.71
C ALA A 199 18.09 -28.78 45.95
N GLY A 200 17.24 -29.23 46.88
CA GLY A 200 16.87 -28.50 48.10
C GLY A 200 15.98 -27.28 47.87
N LYS A 201 15.35 -27.15 46.70
CA LYS A 201 14.52 -25.99 46.33
C LYS A 201 13.03 -26.30 46.51
N ARG A 202 12.26 -25.26 46.85
CA ARG A 202 10.80 -25.34 47.06
C ARG A 202 10.03 -25.60 45.77
N VAL A 203 9.01 -26.47 45.85
CA VAL A 203 8.08 -26.79 44.75
C VAL A 203 6.67 -26.22 44.94
N ASP A 204 6.35 -25.70 46.13
CA ASP A 204 5.00 -25.24 46.51
C ASP A 204 4.53 -23.96 45.80
N ARG A 205 5.42 -23.35 45.02
CA ARG A 205 5.17 -22.16 44.19
C ARG A 205 5.20 -22.44 42.69
N ILE A 206 5.33 -23.71 42.30
CA ILE A 206 5.37 -24.11 40.89
C ILE A 206 3.96 -24.53 40.45
N ALA A 207 3.50 -23.94 39.37
CA ALA A 207 2.26 -24.29 38.71
C ALA A 207 2.51 -24.62 37.24
N SER A 208 1.77 -25.59 36.71
CA SER A 208 1.77 -25.90 35.30
C SER A 208 0.37 -26.28 34.83
N VAL A 209 0.08 -25.95 33.57
CA VAL A 209 -1.10 -26.40 32.85
C VAL A 209 -0.66 -27.06 31.55
N ALA A 210 -1.44 -28.04 31.08
CA ALA A 210 -1.19 -28.76 29.84
C ALA A 210 -2.31 -28.48 28.84
N SER A 211 -2.07 -27.52 27.94
CA SER A 211 -3.02 -27.09 26.91
C SER A 211 -3.20 -28.17 25.83
N PHE A 212 -4.22 -28.99 26.03
CA PHE A 212 -4.67 -30.07 25.17
C PHE A 212 -5.71 -29.55 24.17
N PHE A 213 -5.41 -29.64 22.88
CA PHE A 213 -6.21 -29.03 21.82
C PHE A 213 -7.40 -29.91 21.43
N VAL A 214 -8.59 -29.30 21.33
CA VAL A 214 -9.85 -30.01 21.12
C VAL A 214 -10.35 -29.88 19.68
N SER A 215 -10.93 -28.73 19.28
CA SER A 215 -11.69 -28.61 18.03
C SER A 215 -10.89 -28.92 16.75
N ARG A 216 -9.56 -28.79 16.78
CA ARG A 216 -8.68 -29.11 15.65
C ARG A 216 -8.70 -30.61 15.32
N VAL A 217 -8.90 -31.45 16.33
CA VAL A 217 -8.98 -32.91 16.16
C VAL A 217 -10.22 -33.28 15.37
N ASP A 218 -11.41 -32.80 15.76
CA ASP A 218 -12.64 -33.07 15.01
C ASP A 218 -12.58 -32.50 13.60
N THR A 219 -12.07 -31.27 13.42
CA THR A 219 -11.92 -30.68 12.08
C THR A 219 -11.09 -31.58 11.15
N ALA A 220 -10.00 -32.17 11.67
CA ALA A 220 -9.14 -33.06 10.90
C ALA A 220 -9.77 -34.44 10.68
N VAL A 221 -10.43 -35.01 11.70
CA VAL A 221 -11.04 -36.34 11.63
C VAL A 221 -12.30 -36.32 10.76
N ASP A 222 -13.20 -35.36 10.96
CA ASP A 222 -14.43 -35.22 10.18
C ASP A 222 -14.13 -35.08 8.68
N ARG A 223 -13.06 -34.35 8.32
CA ARG A 223 -12.60 -34.26 6.93
C ARG A 223 -12.20 -35.62 6.37
N LEU A 224 -11.45 -36.42 7.13
CA LEU A 224 -11.06 -37.78 6.71
C LEU A 224 -12.27 -38.72 6.59
N LEU A 225 -13.26 -38.56 7.48
CA LEU A 225 -14.52 -39.31 7.41
C LEU A 225 -15.33 -38.91 6.16
N ASP A 226 -15.40 -37.61 5.84
CA ASP A 226 -16.05 -37.09 4.63
C ASP A 226 -15.37 -37.58 3.34
N GLU A 227 -14.04 -37.56 3.28
CA GLU A 227 -13.25 -38.06 2.15
C GLU A 227 -13.51 -39.56 1.91
N LYS A 228 -13.59 -40.36 2.98
CA LYS A 228 -13.93 -41.79 2.89
C LYS A 228 -15.37 -42.03 2.44
N ARG A 229 -16.31 -41.20 2.88
CA ARG A 229 -17.72 -41.28 2.44
C ARG A 229 -17.86 -41.01 0.95
N GLY A 230 -17.14 -40.02 0.42
CA GLY A 230 -17.14 -39.68 -1.01
C GLY A 230 -16.51 -40.75 -1.92
N GLY A 231 -15.65 -41.62 -1.37
CA GLY A 231 -14.92 -42.67 -2.11
C GLY A 231 -15.65 -44.00 -2.33
N GLY A 232 -16.97 -44.08 -2.11
CA GLY A 232 -17.77 -45.29 -2.37
C GLY A 232 -17.99 -46.22 -1.16
N ALA A 233 -17.94 -45.68 0.07
CA ALA A 233 -18.11 -46.43 1.32
C ALA A 233 -19.59 -46.80 1.65
N GLY A 234 -20.30 -47.42 0.70
CA GLY A 234 -21.75 -47.69 0.79
C GLY A 234 -22.22 -48.35 2.09
N GLU A 235 -21.58 -49.44 2.51
CA GLU A 235 -21.97 -50.18 3.74
C GLU A 235 -21.47 -49.55 5.05
N ALA A 236 -20.42 -48.72 5.02
CA ALA A 236 -19.83 -48.07 6.20
C ALA A 236 -20.39 -46.66 6.47
N THR A 237 -21.25 -46.13 5.60
CA THR A 237 -21.76 -44.74 5.68
C THR A 237 -22.46 -44.41 7.01
N PRO A 238 -23.31 -45.27 7.60
CA PRO A 238 -23.92 -44.98 8.90
C PRO A 238 -22.90 -44.86 10.05
N LEU A 239 -21.85 -45.70 10.03
CA LEU A 239 -20.79 -45.67 11.03
C LEU A 239 -19.91 -44.41 10.87
N LEU A 240 -19.56 -44.03 9.65
CA LEU A 240 -18.82 -42.80 9.38
C LEU A 240 -19.56 -41.56 9.87
N GLU A 241 -20.88 -41.50 9.65
CA GLU A 241 -21.71 -40.39 10.12
C GLU A 241 -21.82 -40.36 11.65
N ALA A 242 -21.97 -41.53 12.28
CA ALA A 242 -22.03 -41.64 13.73
C ALA A 242 -20.74 -41.21 14.45
N LEU A 243 -19.59 -41.28 13.78
CA LEU A 243 -18.29 -40.91 14.34
C LEU A 243 -17.97 -39.41 14.23
N ARG A 244 -18.74 -38.64 13.46
CA ARG A 244 -18.50 -37.19 13.28
C ARG A 244 -18.58 -36.44 14.60
N GLY A 245 -17.62 -35.55 14.85
CA GLY A 245 -17.56 -34.72 16.05
C GLY A 245 -17.27 -35.46 17.36
N GLN A 246 -17.01 -36.77 17.32
CA GLN A 246 -16.79 -37.57 18.53
C GLN A 246 -15.31 -37.64 18.94
N ALA A 247 -14.39 -37.48 17.99
CA ALA A 247 -12.97 -37.78 18.17
C ALA A 247 -12.29 -36.88 19.20
N ALA A 248 -12.54 -35.58 19.16
CA ALA A 248 -11.90 -34.60 20.03
C ALA A 248 -12.30 -34.79 21.51
N ILE A 249 -13.60 -34.96 21.77
CA ILE A 249 -14.12 -35.19 23.12
C ILE A 249 -13.63 -36.55 23.64
N ALA A 250 -13.65 -37.60 22.82
CA ALA A 250 -13.15 -38.90 23.21
C ALA A 250 -11.66 -38.82 23.59
N ASN A 251 -10.83 -38.22 22.74
CA ASN A 251 -9.41 -38.02 23.00
C ASN A 251 -9.14 -37.22 24.29
N ALA A 252 -9.89 -36.13 24.53
CA ALA A 252 -9.76 -35.31 25.75
C ALA A 252 -10.20 -36.07 27.03
N LYS A 253 -11.25 -36.90 26.97
CA LYS A 253 -11.66 -37.77 28.09
C LYS A 253 -10.56 -38.77 28.46
N LEU A 254 -9.93 -39.40 27.48
CA LEU A 254 -8.82 -40.33 27.73
C LEU A 254 -7.57 -39.61 28.23
N ALA A 255 -7.31 -38.38 27.77
CA ALA A 255 -6.25 -37.54 28.33
C ALA A 255 -6.52 -37.25 29.81
N TYR A 256 -7.76 -36.92 30.18
CA TYR A 256 -8.14 -36.72 31.57
C TYR A 256 -8.03 -38.00 32.42
N ALA A 257 -8.43 -39.16 31.88
CA ALA A 257 -8.25 -40.44 32.55
C ALA A 257 -6.77 -40.75 32.82
N ALA A 258 -5.89 -40.48 31.85
CA ALA A 258 -4.44 -40.60 32.02
C ALA A 258 -3.92 -39.64 33.12
N PHE A 259 -4.39 -38.39 33.15
CA PHE A 259 -4.09 -37.42 34.20
C PHE A 259 -4.47 -37.94 35.59
N ARG A 260 -5.71 -38.43 35.77
CA ARG A 260 -6.19 -38.95 37.07
C ARG A 260 -5.32 -40.11 37.56
N ARG A 261 -4.93 -41.01 36.66
CA ARG A 261 -4.04 -42.13 36.98
C ARG A 261 -2.64 -41.66 37.36
N LYS A 262 -2.02 -40.75 36.59
CA LYS A 262 -0.64 -40.28 36.82
C LYS A 262 -0.52 -39.48 38.12
N PHE A 263 -1.46 -38.57 38.36
CA PHE A 263 -1.47 -37.71 39.55
C PHE A 263 -2.16 -38.35 40.77
N GLY A 264 -2.86 -39.47 40.60
CA GLY A 264 -3.33 -40.32 41.71
C GLY A 264 -2.29 -41.33 42.20
N ALA A 265 -1.15 -41.48 41.49
CA ALA A 265 -0.12 -42.44 41.83
C ALA A 265 0.72 -42.03 43.06
N GLU A 266 1.39 -43.01 43.67
CA GLU A 266 2.25 -42.81 44.85
C GLU A 266 3.38 -41.78 44.61
N ARG A 267 3.95 -41.79 43.40
CA ARG A 267 4.99 -40.82 43.00
C ARG A 267 4.55 -39.37 43.21
N PHE A 268 3.38 -39.00 42.69
CA PHE A 268 2.88 -37.64 42.88
C PHE A 268 2.44 -37.39 44.33
N THR A 269 1.85 -38.38 44.99
CA THR A 269 1.46 -38.27 46.41
C THR A 269 2.64 -37.87 47.31
N THR A 270 3.83 -38.40 47.02
CA THR A 270 5.08 -38.02 47.70
C THR A 270 5.48 -36.55 47.43
N LEU A 271 5.42 -36.12 46.17
CA LEU A 271 5.68 -34.72 45.79
C LEU A 271 4.66 -33.75 46.42
N ALA A 272 3.39 -34.14 46.47
CA ALA A 272 2.31 -33.34 47.03
C ALA A 272 2.50 -33.07 48.54
N ARG A 273 3.07 -34.02 49.29
CA ARG A 273 3.47 -33.81 50.70
C ARG A 273 4.51 -32.69 50.86
N SER A 274 5.29 -32.41 49.83
CA SER A 274 6.25 -31.30 49.77
C SER A 274 5.63 -30.01 49.19
N GLY A 275 4.31 -29.98 49.01
CA GLY A 275 3.55 -28.84 48.50
C GLY A 275 3.41 -28.78 46.98
N ALA A 276 3.87 -29.79 46.23
CA ALA A 276 3.71 -29.82 44.78
C ALA A 276 2.23 -29.84 44.37
N ARG A 277 1.93 -29.23 43.22
CA ARG A 277 0.58 -29.12 42.66
C ARG A 277 0.42 -30.06 41.47
N VAL A 278 -0.79 -30.49 41.18
CA VAL A 278 -1.07 -31.23 39.93
C VAL A 278 -0.84 -30.31 38.73
N GLN A 279 -0.32 -30.84 37.62
CA GLN A 279 -0.36 -30.13 36.34
C GLN A 279 -1.76 -30.30 35.76
N ARG A 280 -2.56 -29.24 35.78
CA ARG A 280 -3.97 -29.33 35.35
C ARG A 280 -4.07 -29.48 33.83
N PRO A 281 -4.92 -30.38 33.31
CA PRO A 281 -5.34 -30.34 31.92
C PRO A 281 -5.99 -28.99 31.62
N LEU A 282 -5.61 -28.37 30.50
CA LEU A 282 -6.21 -27.16 29.98
C LEU A 282 -6.80 -27.46 28.61
N TRP A 283 -8.11 -27.29 28.44
CA TRP A 283 -8.77 -27.47 27.15
C TRP A 283 -8.58 -26.22 26.31
N ALA A 284 -7.87 -26.36 25.19
CA ALA A 284 -7.57 -25.28 24.27
C ALA A 284 -8.26 -25.50 22.93
N SER A 285 -8.51 -24.42 22.18
CA SER A 285 -9.27 -24.48 20.94
C SER A 285 -10.67 -25.09 21.15
N THR A 286 -11.41 -24.55 22.11
CA THR A 286 -12.76 -25.02 22.50
C THR A 286 -13.91 -24.30 21.79
N SER A 287 -13.60 -23.45 20.81
CA SER A 287 -14.61 -22.89 19.90
C SER A 287 -15.08 -23.93 18.89
N THR A 288 -16.39 -24.12 18.77
CA THR A 288 -17.00 -24.95 17.74
C THR A 288 -16.70 -24.42 16.33
N LYS A 289 -16.23 -25.30 15.43
CA LYS A 289 -15.89 -24.95 14.04
C LYS A 289 -16.94 -25.38 13.02
N ASN A 290 -17.75 -26.38 13.37
CA ASN A 290 -18.82 -26.89 12.55
C ASN A 290 -20.17 -26.30 13.05
N PRO A 291 -20.91 -25.55 12.24
CA PRO A 291 -22.18 -24.95 12.65
C PRO A 291 -23.28 -25.98 12.98
N ALA A 292 -23.08 -27.26 12.63
CA ALA A 292 -23.98 -28.33 13.03
C ALA A 292 -23.86 -28.73 14.50
N TYR A 293 -22.77 -28.34 15.19
CA TYR A 293 -22.57 -28.59 16.60
C TYR A 293 -22.95 -27.35 17.41
N PRO A 294 -23.46 -27.51 18.65
CA PRO A 294 -23.68 -26.39 19.56
C PRO A 294 -22.42 -25.54 19.73
N ASP A 295 -22.56 -24.23 19.88
CA ASP A 295 -21.43 -23.31 20.14
C ASP A 295 -20.80 -23.48 21.54
N THR A 296 -21.48 -24.17 22.46
CA THR A 296 -20.96 -24.61 23.77
C THR A 296 -20.46 -26.07 23.80
N TYR A 297 -20.46 -26.78 22.65
CA TYR A 297 -20.28 -28.23 22.55
C TYR A 297 -19.08 -28.78 23.33
N TYR A 298 -17.89 -28.20 23.09
CA TYR A 298 -16.66 -28.67 23.73
C TYR A 298 -16.60 -28.30 25.20
N VAL A 299 -17.00 -27.09 25.57
CA VAL A 299 -16.95 -26.63 26.97
C VAL A 299 -17.84 -27.54 27.83
N GLU A 300 -19.08 -27.78 27.40
CA GLU A 300 -20.03 -28.62 28.15
C GLU A 300 -19.57 -30.06 28.32
N ALA A 301 -18.96 -30.64 27.29
CA ALA A 301 -18.51 -32.03 27.32
C ALA A 301 -17.28 -32.25 28.21
N LEU A 302 -16.49 -31.20 28.44
CA LEU A 302 -15.17 -31.29 29.06
C LEU A 302 -15.09 -30.69 30.47
N VAL A 303 -16.24 -30.32 31.06
CA VAL A 303 -16.31 -29.91 32.47
C VAL A 303 -15.93 -31.07 33.39
N GLY A 304 -14.91 -30.84 34.23
CA GLY A 304 -14.46 -31.78 35.25
C GLY A 304 -13.49 -31.16 36.26
N PRO A 305 -13.25 -31.82 37.40
CA PRO A 305 -12.43 -31.27 38.47
C PRO A 305 -10.95 -31.16 38.07
N ASP A 306 -10.26 -30.17 38.66
CA ASP A 306 -8.85 -29.87 38.39
C ASP A 306 -8.52 -29.60 36.91
N THR A 307 -9.46 -29.02 36.17
CA THR A 307 -9.25 -28.62 34.78
C THR A 307 -9.31 -27.11 34.58
N VAL A 308 -8.81 -26.66 33.44
CA VAL A 308 -8.93 -25.29 32.93
C VAL A 308 -9.56 -25.39 31.54
N ASP A 309 -10.39 -24.42 31.16
CA ASP A 309 -10.81 -24.25 29.75
C ASP A 309 -10.46 -22.82 29.34
N THR A 310 -9.66 -22.67 28.28
CA THR A 310 -9.33 -21.35 27.74
C THR A 310 -10.23 -21.04 26.54
N MET A 311 -11.15 -20.10 26.76
CA MET A 311 -12.26 -19.83 25.85
C MET A 311 -12.00 -18.54 25.08
N PRO A 312 -12.13 -18.56 23.74
CA PRO A 312 -12.20 -17.34 22.94
C PRO A 312 -13.41 -16.48 23.36
N PRO A 313 -13.41 -15.15 23.11
CA PRO A 313 -14.48 -14.26 23.55
C PRO A 313 -15.89 -14.72 23.16
N ALA A 314 -16.08 -15.21 21.94
CA ALA A 314 -17.38 -15.68 21.45
C ALA A 314 -17.87 -16.93 22.21
N THR A 315 -16.99 -17.89 22.50
CA THR A 315 -17.32 -19.10 23.27
C THR A 315 -17.59 -18.77 24.73
N LEU A 316 -16.83 -17.84 25.31
CA LEU A 316 -17.07 -17.34 26.67
C LEU A 316 -18.45 -16.65 26.76
N ASP A 317 -18.79 -15.83 25.79
CA ASP A 317 -20.08 -15.12 25.74
C ASP A 317 -21.25 -16.10 25.52
N ALA A 318 -21.12 -17.08 24.63
CA ALA A 318 -22.12 -18.14 24.43
C ALA A 318 -22.35 -18.98 25.69
N TYR A 319 -21.28 -19.40 26.36
CA TYR A 319 -21.39 -20.17 27.60
C TYR A 319 -22.01 -19.35 28.74
N ARG A 320 -21.71 -18.04 28.83
CA ARG A 320 -22.37 -17.13 29.79
C ARG A 320 -23.88 -17.06 29.55
N ASP A 321 -24.29 -17.03 28.29
CA ASP A 321 -25.69 -16.87 27.90
C ASP A 321 -26.52 -18.14 28.17
N HIS A 322 -26.05 -19.31 27.73
CA HIS A 322 -26.85 -20.53 27.74
C HIS A 322 -26.08 -21.84 28.04
N GLY A 323 -24.87 -21.75 28.60
CA GLY A 323 -24.07 -22.92 28.98
C GLY A 323 -24.69 -23.74 30.12
N ARG A 324 -24.48 -25.06 30.09
CA ARG A 324 -24.99 -26.00 31.10
C ARG A 324 -23.87 -26.59 31.97
N PRO A 325 -23.62 -26.04 33.17
CA PRO A 325 -22.55 -26.49 34.04
C PRO A 325 -22.89 -27.85 34.67
N GLU A 326 -22.15 -28.89 34.30
CA GLU A 326 -22.32 -30.25 34.83
C GLU A 326 -21.04 -31.05 34.56
N VAL A 327 -20.59 -31.88 35.52
CA VAL A 327 -19.42 -32.74 35.32
C VAL A 327 -19.75 -33.85 34.31
N ARG A 328 -19.15 -33.78 33.12
CA ARG A 328 -19.34 -34.74 32.01
C ARG A 328 -18.06 -35.44 31.57
N LEU A 329 -16.91 -34.91 31.97
CA LEU A 329 -15.60 -35.42 31.56
C LEU A 329 -15.34 -36.86 32.02
N GLU A 330 -15.90 -37.27 33.16
CA GLU A 330 -15.75 -38.62 33.73
C GLU A 330 -16.84 -39.62 33.26
N ARG A 331 -17.82 -39.16 32.48
CA ARG A 331 -18.92 -40.03 32.00
C ARG A 331 -18.51 -40.78 30.74
N ASN A 332 -18.91 -42.05 30.64
CA ASN A 332 -18.77 -42.86 29.43
C ASN A 332 -17.34 -42.88 28.88
N VAL A 333 -16.33 -43.05 29.75
CA VAL A 333 -14.92 -43.12 29.33
C VAL A 333 -14.68 -44.35 28.45
N ASP A 334 -15.27 -45.49 28.78
CA ASP A 334 -15.22 -46.71 27.95
C ASP A 334 -15.77 -46.46 26.53
N GLU A 335 -16.77 -45.58 26.40
CA GLU A 335 -17.29 -45.20 25.08
C GLU A 335 -16.29 -44.32 24.31
N ALA A 336 -15.53 -43.47 25.00
CA ALA A 336 -14.45 -42.71 24.36
C ALA A 336 -13.35 -43.62 23.81
N GLU A 337 -13.01 -44.71 24.51
CA GLU A 337 -12.09 -45.75 23.99
C GLU A 337 -12.66 -46.39 22.73
N ARG A 338 -13.94 -46.83 22.78
CA ARG A 338 -14.63 -47.43 21.64
C ARG A 338 -14.73 -46.48 20.44
N VAL A 339 -14.89 -45.17 20.64
CA VAL A 339 -14.85 -44.18 19.55
C VAL A 339 -13.49 -44.23 18.82
N LEU A 340 -12.38 -44.24 19.55
CA LEU A 340 -11.04 -44.28 18.93
C LEU A 340 -10.78 -45.63 18.23
N GLU A 341 -11.26 -46.73 18.80
CA GLU A 341 -11.21 -48.06 18.16
C GLU A 341 -12.03 -48.10 16.87
N ARG A 342 -13.25 -47.55 16.87
CA ARG A 342 -14.11 -47.48 15.67
C ARG A 342 -13.51 -46.57 14.60
N LEU A 343 -12.84 -45.48 14.98
CA LEU A 343 -12.07 -44.65 14.04
C LEU A 343 -10.96 -45.47 13.36
N ALA A 344 -10.24 -46.30 14.13
CA ALA A 344 -9.24 -47.19 13.56
C ALA A 344 -9.85 -48.25 12.61
N GLN A 345 -11.02 -48.80 12.95
CA GLN A 345 -11.74 -49.78 12.10
C GLN A 345 -12.13 -49.19 10.73
N VAL A 346 -12.46 -47.89 10.67
CA VAL A 346 -12.73 -47.19 9.40
C VAL A 346 -11.46 -46.63 8.75
N GLY A 347 -10.28 -46.97 9.27
CA GLY A 347 -8.97 -46.59 8.74
C GLY A 347 -8.59 -45.14 8.99
N VAL A 348 -9.01 -44.55 10.12
CA VAL A 348 -8.54 -43.25 10.62
C VAL A 348 -7.60 -43.48 11.80
N SER A 349 -6.31 -43.23 11.60
CA SER A 349 -5.30 -43.33 12.67
C SER A 349 -5.22 -42.04 13.47
N MET A 350 -5.57 -42.10 14.75
CA MET A 350 -5.44 -40.97 15.68
C MET A 350 -3.99 -40.56 15.92
N GLU A 351 -3.05 -41.52 15.88
CA GLU A 351 -1.61 -41.22 15.97
C GLU A 351 -1.16 -40.36 14.79
N ALA A 352 -1.48 -40.78 13.56
CA ALA A 352 -1.14 -40.03 12.35
C ALA A 352 -1.82 -38.64 12.31
N VAL A 353 -3.09 -38.56 12.72
CA VAL A 353 -3.82 -37.29 12.80
C VAL A 353 -3.16 -36.34 13.81
N THR A 354 -2.83 -36.83 15.00
CA THR A 354 -2.28 -35.97 16.07
C THR A 354 -0.82 -35.57 15.82
N GLU A 355 -0.01 -36.43 15.20
CA GLU A 355 1.34 -36.07 14.74
C GLU A 355 1.28 -34.98 13.66
N ARG A 356 0.39 -35.13 12.66
CA ARG A 356 0.17 -34.10 11.64
C ARG A 356 -0.26 -32.78 12.27
N LEU A 357 -1.20 -32.79 13.22
CA LEU A 357 -1.67 -31.60 13.92
C LEU A 357 -0.58 -30.92 14.77
N GLU A 358 0.37 -31.68 15.35
CA GLU A 358 1.55 -31.12 16.04
C GLU A 358 2.41 -30.32 15.04
N VAL A 359 2.78 -30.94 13.90
CA VAL A 359 3.62 -30.33 12.87
C VAL A 359 2.93 -29.10 12.26
N GLU A 360 1.69 -29.23 11.82
CA GLU A 360 0.88 -28.13 11.28
C GLU A 360 0.67 -27.03 12.31
N GLY A 361 0.48 -27.39 13.58
CA GLY A 361 0.30 -26.46 14.69
C GLY A 361 1.53 -25.58 14.94
N VAL A 362 2.73 -26.17 14.95
CA VAL A 362 4.00 -25.43 15.07
C VAL A 362 4.20 -24.51 13.87
N ALA A 363 4.00 -25.03 12.65
CA ALA A 363 4.14 -24.25 11.42
C ALA A 363 3.18 -23.05 11.39
N ALA A 364 1.91 -23.23 11.76
CA ALA A 364 0.92 -22.17 11.79
C ALA A 364 1.26 -21.07 12.82
N PHE A 365 1.84 -21.44 13.98
CA PHE A 365 2.28 -20.47 14.98
C PHE A 365 3.54 -19.72 14.54
N ALA A 366 4.50 -20.39 13.90
CA ALA A 366 5.66 -19.74 13.30
C ALA A 366 5.24 -18.73 12.23
N GLN A 367 4.33 -19.12 11.33
CA GLN A 367 3.78 -18.22 10.31
C GLN A 367 3.06 -17.01 10.92
N SER A 368 2.26 -17.23 11.97
CA SER A 368 1.57 -16.15 12.69
C SER A 368 2.55 -15.18 13.36
N TYR A 369 3.64 -15.71 13.91
CA TYR A 369 4.70 -14.88 14.50
C TYR A 369 5.45 -14.07 13.44
N ASP A 370 5.76 -14.67 12.29
CA ASP A 370 6.42 -13.95 11.20
C ASP A 370 5.51 -12.85 10.61
N ALA A 371 4.21 -13.12 10.48
CA ALA A 371 3.21 -12.13 10.07
C ALA A 371 3.10 -10.98 11.08
N LEU A 372 3.14 -11.28 12.38
CA LEU A 372 3.17 -10.28 13.45
C LEU A 372 4.41 -9.38 13.36
N VAL A 373 5.60 -9.97 13.24
CA VAL A 373 6.85 -9.22 13.11
C VAL A 373 6.83 -8.37 11.84
N ALA A 374 6.34 -8.90 10.73
CA ALA A 374 6.17 -8.16 9.48
C ALA A 374 5.20 -6.97 9.63
N THR A 375 4.08 -7.16 10.34
CA THR A 375 3.14 -6.08 10.67
C THR A 375 3.81 -4.98 11.48
N VAL A 376 4.55 -5.33 12.53
CA VAL A 376 5.28 -4.34 13.34
C VAL A 376 6.38 -3.66 12.52
N ALA A 377 7.07 -4.39 11.64
CA ALA A 377 8.08 -3.83 10.74
C ALA A 377 7.48 -2.81 9.76
N ALA A 378 6.33 -3.13 9.17
CA ALA A 378 5.58 -2.25 8.28
C ALA A 378 5.18 -0.94 8.97
N ARG A 379 4.54 -1.06 10.13
CA ARG A 379 4.14 0.09 10.94
C ARG A 379 5.34 0.91 11.41
N ARG A 380 6.43 0.25 11.84
CA ARG A 380 7.70 0.91 12.20
C ARG A 380 8.23 1.73 11.04
N GLU A 381 8.27 1.18 9.82
CA GLU A 381 8.75 1.95 8.67
C GLU A 381 7.83 3.12 8.33
N ALA A 382 6.52 2.92 8.37
CA ALA A 382 5.56 4.00 8.16
C ALA A 382 5.81 5.18 9.11
N VAL A 383 6.09 4.90 10.39
CA VAL A 383 6.48 5.93 11.37
C VAL A 383 7.79 6.61 11.00
N LEU A 384 8.83 5.84 10.68
CA LEU A 384 10.15 6.39 10.34
C LEU A 384 10.09 7.28 9.09
N MET A 385 9.29 6.91 8.09
CA MET A 385 9.06 7.71 6.90
C MET A 385 8.17 8.92 7.14
N GLY A 386 7.11 8.76 7.94
CA GLY A 386 6.18 9.84 8.28
C GLY A 386 6.82 10.96 9.11
N ARG A 387 7.92 10.68 9.82
CA ARG A 387 8.71 11.68 10.54
C ARG A 387 9.58 12.55 9.63
N SER A 388 9.77 12.17 8.38
CA SER A 388 10.57 12.92 7.41
C SER A 388 9.75 14.03 6.73
N GLY A 389 8.66 14.51 7.32
CA GLY A 389 7.80 15.51 6.68
C GLY A 389 6.99 16.34 7.66
N ASP A 390 6.59 17.53 7.21
CA ASP A 390 5.74 18.46 7.96
C ASP A 390 4.39 18.61 7.26
N VAL A 391 3.30 18.53 8.03
CA VAL A 391 1.93 18.64 7.51
C VAL A 391 1.21 19.79 8.20
N ALA A 392 0.89 20.84 7.44
CA ALA A 392 0.17 22.02 7.90
C ALA A 392 -1.16 22.15 7.12
N LEU A 393 -2.21 21.48 7.60
CA LEU A 393 -3.53 21.46 6.93
C LEU A 393 -4.51 22.49 7.48
N GLY A 394 -4.18 23.14 8.61
CA GLY A 394 -5.06 24.08 9.30
C GLY A 394 -6.46 23.50 9.53
N ARG A 395 -7.50 24.26 9.15
CA ARG A 395 -8.91 23.84 9.28
C ARG A 395 -9.29 22.60 8.46
N ALA A 396 -8.44 22.18 7.52
CA ALA A 396 -8.72 21.01 6.70
C ALA A 396 -8.33 19.68 7.37
N ALA A 397 -7.56 19.72 8.47
CA ALA A 397 -7.09 18.52 9.16
C ALA A 397 -8.23 17.56 9.55
N ALA A 398 -9.34 18.10 10.07
CA ALA A 398 -10.50 17.27 10.45
C ALA A 398 -11.08 16.48 9.27
N ARG A 399 -11.19 17.09 8.08
CA ARG A 399 -11.71 16.42 6.88
C ARG A 399 -10.78 15.31 6.39
N VAL A 400 -9.47 15.53 6.48
CA VAL A 400 -8.46 14.52 6.14
C VAL A 400 -8.52 13.34 7.11
N GLU A 401 -8.67 13.60 8.41
CA GLU A 401 -8.84 12.53 9.41
C GLU A 401 -10.14 11.75 9.19
N THR A 402 -11.24 12.41 8.79
CA THR A 402 -12.47 11.72 8.39
C THR A 402 -12.25 10.82 7.17
N ALA A 403 -11.57 11.32 6.13
CA ALA A 403 -11.28 10.51 4.94
C ALA A 403 -10.36 9.32 5.25
N ALA A 404 -9.34 9.52 6.09
CA ALA A 404 -8.46 8.43 6.53
C ALA A 404 -9.23 7.35 7.33
N ARG A 405 -10.13 7.76 8.24
CA ARG A 405 -11.00 6.80 8.96
C ARG A 405 -11.90 6.02 8.01
N ALA A 406 -12.52 6.67 7.04
CA ALA A 406 -13.36 6.01 6.05
C ALA A 406 -12.55 5.00 5.20
N MET A 407 -11.28 5.30 4.88
CA MET A 407 -10.38 4.35 4.21
C MET A 407 -10.07 3.14 5.08
N ASP A 408 -9.83 3.33 6.38
CA ASP A 408 -9.58 2.25 7.32
C ASP A 408 -10.82 1.36 7.48
N GLU A 409 -12.01 1.95 7.66
CA GLU A 409 -13.30 1.25 7.75
C GLU A 409 -13.60 0.44 6.48
N ALA A 410 -13.35 1.02 5.30
CA ALA A 410 -13.52 0.33 4.02
C ALA A 410 -12.36 -0.61 3.66
N ARG A 411 -11.33 -0.72 4.52
CA ARG A 411 -10.11 -1.51 4.34
C ARG A 411 -9.39 -1.23 3.01
N VAL A 412 -9.36 0.01 2.56
CA VAL A 412 -8.82 0.42 1.25
C VAL A 412 -7.40 -0.06 1.05
N GLY A 413 -6.52 0.08 2.05
CA GLY A 413 -5.13 -0.39 1.98
C GLY A 413 -5.02 -1.89 1.77
N ALA A 414 -5.69 -2.69 2.60
CA ALA A 414 -5.64 -4.15 2.49
C ALA A 414 -6.24 -4.64 1.15
N ARG A 415 -7.39 -4.09 0.75
CA ARG A 415 -8.08 -4.45 -0.50
C ARG A 415 -7.28 -4.06 -1.75
N LEU A 416 -6.56 -2.92 -1.71
CA LEU A 416 -5.65 -2.53 -2.78
C LEU A 416 -4.56 -3.57 -2.99
N TRP A 417 -3.90 -4.01 -1.91
CA TRP A 417 -2.88 -5.06 -1.95
C TRP A 417 -3.43 -6.43 -2.33
N GLN A 418 -4.70 -6.71 -2.03
CA GLN A 418 -5.43 -7.90 -2.47
C GLN A 418 -5.89 -7.81 -3.94
N LYS A 419 -5.60 -6.70 -4.63
CA LYS A 419 -5.99 -6.45 -6.02
C LYS A 419 -7.51 -6.51 -6.23
N ASP A 420 -8.27 -6.02 -5.25
CA ASP A 420 -9.74 -6.02 -5.31
C ASP A 420 -10.25 -4.95 -6.28
N PRO A 421 -10.84 -5.34 -7.44
CA PRO A 421 -11.31 -4.38 -8.44
C PRO A 421 -12.58 -3.62 -8.04
N THR A 422 -13.29 -4.08 -6.99
CA THR A 422 -14.56 -3.49 -6.55
C THR A 422 -14.37 -2.21 -5.72
N LEU A 423 -13.12 -1.78 -5.48
CA LEU A 423 -12.79 -0.62 -4.65
C LEU A 423 -13.40 0.70 -5.15
N TRP A 424 -13.36 0.97 -6.45
CA TRP A 424 -13.78 2.27 -7.02
C TRP A 424 -15.17 2.23 -7.65
N LYS A 425 -15.56 1.10 -8.25
CA LYS A 425 -16.81 0.92 -8.99
C LYS A 425 -17.54 -0.34 -8.52
N PRO A 426 -17.96 -0.41 -7.24
CA PRO A 426 -18.53 -1.63 -6.64
C PRO A 426 -19.80 -2.13 -7.36
N ASP A 427 -20.52 -1.25 -8.03
CA ASP A 427 -21.79 -1.55 -8.70
C ASP A 427 -21.66 -1.69 -10.24
N ASP A 428 -20.43 -1.75 -10.78
CA ASP A 428 -20.18 -1.85 -12.23
C ASP A 428 -19.21 -3.01 -12.56
N PRO A 429 -19.73 -4.23 -12.82
CA PRO A 429 -18.91 -5.39 -13.13
C PRO A 429 -18.04 -5.23 -14.39
N LYS A 430 -18.44 -4.38 -15.34
CA LYS A 430 -17.67 -4.16 -16.56
C LYS A 430 -16.40 -3.36 -16.27
N HIS A 431 -16.52 -2.26 -15.52
CA HIS A 431 -15.34 -1.52 -15.05
C HIS A 431 -14.46 -2.38 -14.12
N GLN A 432 -15.05 -3.21 -13.26
CA GLN A 432 -14.28 -4.11 -12.40
C GLN A 432 -13.39 -5.08 -13.21
N ALA A 433 -13.90 -5.62 -14.32
CA ALA A 433 -13.11 -6.48 -15.21
C ALA A 433 -11.92 -5.72 -15.82
N GLU A 434 -12.10 -4.45 -16.20
CA GLU A 434 -11.02 -3.61 -16.70
C GLU A 434 -9.98 -3.28 -15.62
N ILE A 435 -10.42 -3.02 -14.39
CA ILE A 435 -9.55 -2.72 -13.22
C ILE A 435 -8.74 -3.96 -12.79
N ALA A 436 -9.33 -5.17 -12.89
CA ALA A 436 -8.67 -6.40 -12.46
C ALA A 436 -7.30 -6.63 -13.13
N ASP A 437 -7.13 -6.13 -14.35
CA ASP A 437 -5.88 -6.18 -15.14
C ASP A 437 -5.00 -4.91 -14.99
N ARG A 438 -5.10 -4.20 -13.85
CA ARG A 438 -4.38 -2.92 -13.63
C ARG A 438 -3.55 -2.88 -12.34
N PHE A 439 -3.39 -4.00 -11.65
CA PHE A 439 -2.70 -4.07 -10.36
C PHE A 439 -1.23 -4.53 -10.42
N GLY A 440 -0.66 -4.71 -11.63
CA GLY A 440 0.71 -5.22 -11.79
C GLY A 440 1.78 -4.36 -11.12
N TRP A 441 1.53 -3.05 -11.03
CA TRP A 441 2.47 -2.06 -10.49
C TRP A 441 2.81 -2.28 -9.01
N LEU A 442 1.88 -2.84 -8.21
CA LEU A 442 2.10 -3.15 -6.80
C LEU A 442 3.26 -4.14 -6.57
N ALA A 443 3.54 -5.00 -7.55
CA ALA A 443 4.58 -6.02 -7.50
C ALA A 443 5.87 -5.61 -8.23
N LEU A 444 5.94 -4.42 -8.84
CA LEU A 444 7.08 -4.03 -9.68
C LEU A 444 8.40 -4.00 -8.91
N VAL A 445 8.39 -3.51 -7.67
CA VAL A 445 9.61 -3.44 -6.85
C VAL A 445 10.27 -4.81 -6.70
N GLU A 446 9.51 -5.81 -6.24
CA GLU A 446 10.03 -7.18 -6.06
C GLU A 446 10.41 -7.82 -7.38
N ARG A 447 9.57 -7.67 -8.41
CA ARG A 447 9.84 -8.24 -9.75
C ARG A 447 11.14 -7.68 -10.31
N MET A 448 11.34 -6.37 -10.23
CA MET A 448 12.50 -5.70 -10.83
C MET A 448 13.78 -5.81 -10.00
N GLU A 449 13.70 -6.03 -8.69
CA GLU A 449 14.87 -6.38 -7.87
C GLU A 449 15.58 -7.63 -8.44
N THR A 450 14.82 -8.63 -8.90
CA THR A 450 15.38 -9.84 -9.54
C THR A 450 15.93 -9.62 -10.95
N ARG A 451 15.73 -8.43 -11.54
CA ARG A 451 16.14 -8.07 -12.92
C ARG A 451 17.28 -7.07 -12.96
N ILE A 452 17.80 -6.62 -11.81
CA ILE A 452 18.91 -5.66 -11.73
C ILE A 452 20.12 -6.16 -12.55
N ALA A 453 20.53 -7.41 -12.34
CA ALA A 453 21.69 -7.98 -13.02
C ALA A 453 21.54 -8.02 -14.54
N GLU A 454 20.32 -8.28 -15.04
CA GLU A 454 20.01 -8.26 -16.48
C GLU A 454 20.17 -6.84 -17.07
N LEU A 455 19.60 -5.84 -16.39
CA LEU A 455 19.67 -4.44 -16.81
C LEU A 455 21.11 -3.89 -16.80
N GLU A 456 21.86 -4.20 -15.75
CA GLU A 456 23.27 -3.80 -15.62
C GLU A 456 24.16 -4.49 -16.66
N ALA A 457 23.90 -5.78 -16.94
CA ALA A 457 24.60 -6.51 -17.99
C ALA A 457 24.34 -5.90 -19.37
N PHE A 458 23.08 -5.58 -19.68
CA PHE A 458 22.74 -4.91 -20.94
C PHE A 458 23.39 -3.52 -21.05
N ALA A 459 23.37 -2.73 -19.97
CA ALA A 459 24.04 -1.44 -19.96
C ALA A 459 25.55 -1.56 -20.16
N ALA A 460 26.19 -2.60 -19.60
CA ALA A 460 27.60 -2.89 -19.82
C ALA A 460 27.90 -3.33 -21.26
N GLU A 461 27.03 -4.14 -21.87
CA GLU A 461 27.09 -4.53 -23.28
C GLU A 461 27.03 -3.30 -24.19
N ALA A 462 26.03 -2.43 -23.99
CA ALA A 462 25.86 -1.19 -24.74
C ALA A 462 27.14 -0.31 -24.71
N ARG A 463 27.75 -0.16 -23.53
CA ARG A 463 29.01 0.59 -23.39
C ARG A 463 30.17 -0.07 -24.11
N ARG A 464 30.31 -1.40 -23.97
CA ARG A 464 31.37 -2.18 -24.62
C ARG A 464 31.30 -2.07 -26.14
N ASP A 465 30.08 -2.04 -26.68
CA ASP A 465 29.81 -1.93 -28.11
C ASP A 465 29.87 -0.48 -28.62
N GLY A 466 30.24 0.48 -27.76
CA GLY A 466 30.53 1.86 -28.15
C GLY A 466 29.32 2.80 -28.21
N PHE A 467 28.17 2.40 -27.66
CA PHE A 467 26.99 3.24 -27.55
C PHE A 467 27.13 4.25 -26.41
N ALA A 468 27.69 5.41 -26.73
CA ALA A 468 27.86 6.52 -25.80
C ALA A 468 26.56 7.27 -25.50
N ARG A 469 25.54 7.12 -26.36
CA ARG A 469 24.25 7.80 -26.28
C ARG A 469 23.08 6.84 -26.45
N ALA A 470 21.98 7.15 -25.78
CA ALA A 470 20.69 6.49 -25.94
C ALA A 470 19.58 7.54 -26.07
N LEU A 471 18.69 7.39 -27.05
CA LEU A 471 17.52 8.24 -27.22
C LEU A 471 16.25 7.44 -26.94
N VAL A 472 15.53 7.82 -25.88
CA VAL A 472 14.21 7.28 -25.59
C VAL A 472 13.19 7.96 -26.49
N CYS A 473 12.59 7.19 -27.39
CA CYS A 473 11.50 7.61 -28.26
C CYS A 473 10.20 7.08 -27.65
N GLY A 474 9.51 7.94 -26.89
CA GLY A 474 8.37 7.54 -26.07
C GLY A 474 7.39 8.68 -25.86
N MET A 475 6.25 8.37 -25.23
CA MET A 475 5.19 9.32 -24.95
C MET A 475 4.58 9.09 -23.57
N GLY A 476 4.26 10.15 -22.85
CA GLY A 476 3.66 10.07 -21.50
C GLY A 476 4.51 9.23 -20.55
N GLY A 477 3.96 8.13 -20.03
CA GLY A 477 4.61 7.29 -19.02
C GLY A 477 5.90 6.65 -19.54
N SER A 478 5.97 6.41 -20.85
CA SER A 478 7.15 5.88 -21.56
C SER A 478 8.32 6.86 -21.72
N SER A 479 8.15 8.13 -21.29
CA SER A 479 9.12 9.21 -21.51
C SER A 479 9.46 9.99 -20.24
N LEU A 480 8.47 10.21 -19.36
CA LEU A 480 8.61 11.08 -18.20
C LEU A 480 9.51 10.48 -17.11
N ALA A 481 9.37 9.19 -16.77
CA ALA A 481 10.25 8.57 -15.78
C ALA A 481 11.73 8.56 -16.21
N PRO A 482 12.08 8.22 -17.47
CA PRO A 482 13.44 8.42 -17.98
C PRO A 482 13.96 9.86 -17.86
N GLU A 483 13.13 10.87 -18.19
CA GLU A 483 13.51 12.28 -18.06
C GLU A 483 13.80 12.65 -16.60
N VAL A 484 12.95 12.19 -15.67
CA VAL A 484 13.13 12.40 -14.21
C VAL A 484 14.51 11.90 -13.78
N LEU A 485 14.83 10.66 -14.15
CA LEU A 485 16.07 9.99 -13.71
C LEU A 485 17.29 10.68 -14.32
N ARG A 486 17.28 10.95 -15.63
CA ARG A 486 18.37 11.65 -16.32
C ARG A 486 18.69 13.01 -15.72
N ARG A 487 17.66 13.81 -15.46
CA ARG A 487 17.83 15.20 -14.97
C ARG A 487 18.15 15.25 -13.48
N THR A 488 17.77 14.24 -12.71
CA THR A 488 18.03 14.16 -11.26
C THR A 488 19.43 13.62 -10.94
N PHE A 489 19.85 12.55 -11.65
CA PHE A 489 21.09 11.83 -11.35
C PHE A 489 22.25 12.24 -12.26
N GLY A 490 21.97 12.81 -13.44
CA GLY A 490 23.00 13.06 -14.45
C GLY A 490 23.42 11.76 -15.15
N VAL A 491 24.64 11.74 -15.66
CA VAL A 491 25.27 10.55 -16.26
C VAL A 491 26.49 10.21 -15.42
N ALA A 492 26.61 8.97 -14.96
CA ALA A 492 27.80 8.51 -14.29
C ALA A 492 29.00 8.52 -15.27
N SER A 493 30.21 8.73 -14.76
CA SER A 493 31.41 8.75 -15.61
C SER A 493 31.53 7.46 -16.42
N GLY A 494 31.81 7.60 -17.72
CA GLY A 494 31.95 6.47 -18.66
C GLY A 494 30.65 5.74 -19.01
N HIS A 495 29.48 6.22 -18.56
CA HIS A 495 28.18 5.61 -18.86
C HIS A 495 27.48 6.24 -20.06
N THR A 496 26.44 5.58 -20.55
CA THR A 496 25.67 6.01 -21.72
C THR A 496 24.79 7.21 -21.34
N ASP A 497 24.92 8.31 -22.07
CA ASP A 497 24.05 9.48 -21.89
C ASP A 497 22.67 9.19 -22.50
N VAL A 498 21.61 9.32 -21.71
CA VAL A 498 20.23 9.08 -22.14
C VAL A 498 19.49 10.41 -22.33
N ALA A 499 18.93 10.64 -23.51
CA ALA A 499 18.00 11.74 -23.78
C ALA A 499 16.59 11.20 -24.07
N VAL A 500 15.59 12.10 -24.04
CA VAL A 500 14.18 11.77 -24.30
C VAL A 500 13.68 12.63 -25.46
N LEU A 501 13.03 12.00 -26.43
CA LEU A 501 12.24 12.63 -27.47
C LEU A 501 10.78 12.23 -27.30
N ASP A 502 9.94 13.20 -26.95
CA ASP A 502 8.49 13.05 -26.79
C ASP A 502 7.72 14.25 -27.37
N SER A 503 8.34 14.90 -28.37
CA SER A 503 7.75 16.00 -29.12
C SER A 503 7.79 15.71 -30.62
N THR A 504 6.67 15.93 -31.29
CA THR A 504 6.54 15.87 -32.76
C THR A 504 6.89 17.20 -33.42
N ASP A 505 7.33 18.20 -32.65
CA ASP A 505 7.83 19.45 -33.21
C ASP A 505 9.06 19.19 -34.09
N PRO A 506 9.07 19.60 -35.38
CA PRO A 506 10.18 19.32 -36.28
C PRO A 506 11.54 19.83 -35.78
N ALA A 507 11.58 20.96 -35.06
CA ALA A 507 12.83 21.48 -34.51
C ALA A 507 13.34 20.61 -33.34
N ALA A 508 12.44 20.05 -32.54
CA ALA A 508 12.79 19.07 -31.51
C ALA A 508 13.33 17.77 -32.11
N VAL A 509 12.71 17.25 -33.19
CA VAL A 509 13.18 16.05 -33.90
C VAL A 509 14.57 16.28 -34.51
N ARG A 510 14.80 17.41 -35.17
CA ARG A 510 16.13 17.77 -35.68
C ARG A 510 17.17 17.90 -34.58
N SER A 511 16.81 18.54 -33.46
CA SER A 511 17.72 18.67 -32.31
C SER A 511 18.10 17.31 -31.74
N ALA A 512 17.14 16.37 -31.68
CA ALA A 512 17.40 15.00 -31.26
C ALA A 512 18.30 14.25 -32.26
N LEU A 513 18.11 14.44 -33.57
CA LEU A 513 18.98 13.86 -34.61
C LEU A 513 20.42 14.42 -34.53
N ALA A 514 20.56 15.73 -34.38
CA ALA A 514 21.87 16.36 -34.22
C ALA A 514 22.59 15.86 -32.96
N TRP A 515 21.84 15.61 -31.88
CA TRP A 515 22.38 15.02 -30.66
C TRP A 515 22.64 13.51 -30.77
N SER A 516 21.94 12.75 -31.62
CA SER A 516 22.02 11.29 -31.55
C SER A 516 23.24 10.69 -32.23
N GLU A 517 23.92 11.28 -33.23
CA GLU A 517 24.98 10.56 -33.98
C GLU A 517 24.52 9.13 -34.40
N PRO A 518 23.64 8.97 -35.41
CA PRO A 518 22.80 7.78 -35.57
C PRO A 518 23.48 6.40 -35.46
N ALA A 519 24.66 6.22 -36.05
CA ALA A 519 25.37 4.94 -35.99
C ALA A 519 25.86 4.53 -34.59
N ARG A 520 25.99 5.48 -33.66
CA ARG A 520 26.55 5.30 -32.30
C ARG A 520 25.54 5.50 -31.17
N THR A 521 24.26 5.62 -31.50
CA THR A 521 23.18 5.74 -30.51
C THR A 521 22.27 4.53 -30.48
N LEU A 522 21.88 4.15 -29.26
CA LEU A 522 20.76 3.24 -29.03
C LEU A 522 19.44 4.01 -29.04
N TYR A 523 18.49 3.59 -29.84
CA TYR A 523 17.13 4.12 -29.88
C TYR A 523 16.20 3.19 -29.11
N LEU A 524 15.68 3.68 -27.99
CA LEU A 524 14.77 2.94 -27.11
C LEU A 524 13.34 3.31 -27.54
N ILE A 525 12.74 2.48 -28.39
CA ILE A 525 11.35 2.66 -28.83
C ILE A 525 10.44 2.12 -27.71
N SER A 526 9.79 3.03 -26.98
CA SER A 526 8.97 2.69 -25.82
C SER A 526 7.50 3.01 -26.08
N SER A 527 6.68 1.96 -26.17
CA SER A 527 5.24 2.09 -26.39
C SER A 527 4.53 0.84 -25.87
N LYS A 528 3.68 0.99 -24.84
CA LYS A 528 2.91 -0.12 -24.26
C LYS A 528 2.11 -0.89 -25.32
N SER A 529 1.33 -0.18 -26.14
CA SER A 529 0.48 -0.81 -27.16
C SER A 529 1.25 -1.23 -28.42
N GLY A 530 2.49 -0.77 -28.59
CA GLY A 530 3.23 -0.87 -29.84
C GLY A 530 2.65 -0.08 -31.03
N THR A 531 1.60 0.72 -30.83
CA THR A 531 0.86 1.41 -31.92
C THR A 531 0.69 2.92 -31.71
N THR A 532 1.33 3.47 -30.68
CA THR A 532 1.28 4.91 -30.38
C THR A 532 1.90 5.71 -31.54
N THR A 533 1.17 6.70 -32.06
CA THR A 533 1.54 7.44 -33.28
C THR A 533 2.90 8.13 -33.20
N GLU A 534 3.20 8.77 -32.06
CA GLU A 534 4.44 9.54 -31.91
C GLU A 534 5.69 8.64 -31.84
N PRO A 535 5.74 7.59 -30.98
CA PRO A 535 6.84 6.63 -30.99
C PRO A 535 7.02 5.91 -32.33
N ASP A 536 5.94 5.57 -33.05
CA ASP A 536 6.02 4.99 -34.40
C ASP A 536 6.66 5.97 -35.40
N ALA A 537 6.23 7.24 -35.39
CA ALA A 537 6.82 8.27 -36.24
C ALA A 537 8.33 8.47 -35.95
N PHE A 538 8.73 8.49 -34.68
CA PHE A 538 10.14 8.57 -34.29
C PHE A 538 10.91 7.33 -34.74
N PHE A 539 10.36 6.13 -34.53
CA PHE A 539 10.97 4.88 -34.96
C PHE A 539 11.25 4.90 -36.47
N ARG A 540 10.24 5.18 -37.29
CA ARG A 540 10.39 5.25 -38.75
C ARG A 540 11.45 6.25 -39.19
N PHE A 541 11.44 7.44 -38.57
CA PHE A 541 12.42 8.47 -38.88
C PHE A 541 13.85 8.02 -38.55
N PHE A 542 14.11 7.61 -37.31
CA PHE A 542 15.46 7.22 -36.89
C PHE A 542 15.93 5.90 -37.51
N TRP A 543 15.01 4.98 -37.83
CA TRP A 543 15.35 3.77 -38.59
C TRP A 543 16.00 4.12 -39.92
N GLU A 544 15.42 5.07 -40.67
CA GLU A 544 16.01 5.53 -41.93
C GLU A 544 17.38 6.19 -41.73
N GLN A 545 17.54 7.02 -40.69
CA GLN A 545 18.82 7.66 -40.40
C GLN A 545 19.93 6.65 -40.07
N VAL A 546 19.61 5.62 -39.29
CA VAL A 546 20.56 4.55 -38.96
C VAL A 546 20.81 3.67 -40.18
N ARG A 547 19.77 3.27 -40.91
CA ARG A 547 19.89 2.40 -42.10
C ARG A 547 20.74 3.06 -43.18
N ALA A 548 20.62 4.38 -43.37
CA ALA A 548 21.47 5.13 -44.28
C ALA A 548 22.98 4.99 -43.98
N THR A 549 23.34 4.69 -42.72
CA THR A 549 24.74 4.53 -42.30
C THR A 549 25.15 3.06 -42.10
N LYS A 550 24.26 2.21 -41.56
CA LYS A 550 24.56 0.83 -41.16
C LYS A 550 23.94 -0.25 -42.04
N GLY A 551 23.11 0.10 -43.02
CA GLY A 551 22.41 -0.84 -43.89
C GLY A 551 21.56 -1.83 -43.09
N ASP A 552 21.66 -3.11 -43.41
CA ASP A 552 20.88 -4.19 -42.79
C ASP A 552 21.16 -4.39 -41.29
N ARG A 553 22.27 -3.85 -40.79
CA ARG A 553 22.63 -3.90 -39.36
C ARG A 553 21.97 -2.79 -38.53
N ALA A 554 21.01 -2.06 -39.09
CA ALA A 554 20.33 -0.98 -38.37
C ALA A 554 19.70 -1.46 -37.05
N GLY A 555 19.15 -2.68 -37.01
CA GLY A 555 18.53 -3.28 -35.82
C GLY A 555 19.42 -3.32 -34.57
N GLU A 556 20.74 -3.39 -34.73
CA GLU A 556 21.69 -3.36 -33.63
C GLU A 556 21.61 -2.07 -32.78
N ASN A 557 21.04 -1.00 -33.34
CA ASN A 557 20.87 0.30 -32.67
C ASN A 557 19.50 0.44 -32.01
N PHE A 558 18.59 -0.53 -32.11
CA PHE A 558 17.22 -0.39 -31.62
C PHE A 558 16.92 -1.36 -30.49
N VAL A 559 16.18 -0.86 -29.51
CA VAL A 559 15.63 -1.61 -28.38
C VAL A 559 14.14 -1.34 -28.31
N ALA A 560 13.34 -2.38 -28.17
CA ALA A 560 11.91 -2.26 -27.94
C ALA A 560 11.60 -2.40 -26.43
N ILE A 561 10.79 -1.50 -25.90
CA ILE A 561 10.19 -1.60 -24.56
C ILE A 561 8.67 -1.58 -24.75
N THR A 562 8.03 -2.74 -24.64
CA THR A 562 6.63 -2.94 -25.04
C THR A 562 5.97 -4.05 -24.23
N ASP A 563 4.66 -4.26 -24.42
CA ASP A 563 3.96 -5.42 -23.85
C ASP A 563 4.09 -6.66 -24.77
N PRO A 564 3.91 -7.88 -24.22
CA PRO A 564 3.84 -9.11 -25.00
C PRO A 564 2.73 -9.08 -26.07
N GLY A 565 3.00 -9.65 -27.25
CA GLY A 565 2.07 -9.79 -28.37
C GLY A 565 1.87 -8.53 -29.21
N THR A 566 2.62 -7.47 -28.97
CA THR A 566 2.41 -6.17 -29.63
C THR A 566 3.00 -6.10 -31.04
N ALA A 567 2.54 -5.13 -31.83
CA ALA A 567 3.10 -4.86 -33.16
C ALA A 567 4.60 -4.50 -33.07
N LEU A 568 4.99 -3.74 -32.05
CA LEU A 568 6.38 -3.37 -31.82
C LEU A 568 7.29 -4.56 -31.47
N GLU A 569 6.77 -5.57 -30.76
CA GLU A 569 7.53 -6.81 -30.52
C GLU A 569 7.78 -7.59 -31.81
N ARG A 570 6.76 -7.70 -32.66
CA ARG A 570 6.91 -8.33 -33.99
C ARG A 570 7.89 -7.57 -34.86
N GLU A 571 7.75 -6.26 -34.94
CA GLU A 571 8.64 -5.37 -35.70
C GLU A 571 10.10 -5.51 -35.22
N ALA A 572 10.30 -5.54 -33.90
CA ALA A 572 11.61 -5.71 -33.29
C ALA A 572 12.25 -7.06 -33.66
N THR A 573 11.44 -8.12 -33.72
CA THR A 573 11.88 -9.47 -34.12
C THR A 573 12.24 -9.50 -35.61
N GLU A 574 11.34 -9.03 -36.47
CA GLU A 574 11.51 -9.02 -37.92
C GLU A 574 12.71 -8.19 -38.38
N ARG A 575 13.01 -7.09 -37.66
CA ARG A 575 14.10 -6.17 -37.98
C ARG A 575 15.38 -6.40 -37.19
N GLY A 576 15.46 -7.49 -36.42
CA GLY A 576 16.66 -7.85 -35.67
C GLY A 576 17.09 -6.79 -34.66
N PHE A 577 16.15 -6.24 -33.88
CA PHE A 577 16.47 -5.32 -32.79
C PHE A 577 17.41 -6.00 -31.81
N ARG A 578 18.33 -5.22 -31.25
CA ARG A 578 19.32 -5.71 -30.27
C ARG A 578 18.66 -6.39 -29.07
N ARG A 579 17.54 -5.84 -28.59
CA ARG A 579 16.81 -6.40 -27.45
C ARG A 579 15.35 -5.95 -27.44
N THR A 580 14.48 -6.84 -26.96
CA THR A 580 13.11 -6.53 -26.58
C THR A 580 12.94 -6.76 -25.10
N PHE A 581 12.50 -5.74 -24.37
CA PHE A 581 12.14 -5.80 -22.96
C PHE A 581 10.61 -5.78 -22.83
N LEU A 582 10.05 -6.91 -22.36
CA LEU A 582 8.62 -7.09 -22.23
C LEU A 582 8.14 -6.66 -20.84
N ASN A 583 7.31 -5.62 -20.79
CA ASN A 583 6.65 -5.20 -19.56
C ASN A 583 5.47 -6.11 -19.22
N PRO A 584 5.10 -6.22 -17.94
CA PRO A 584 3.84 -6.85 -17.56
C PRO A 584 2.65 -6.06 -18.12
N ALA A 585 1.77 -6.72 -18.87
CA ALA A 585 0.60 -6.10 -19.50
C ALA A 585 -0.38 -5.49 -18.47
N ASP A 586 -0.37 -6.03 -17.25
CA ASP A 586 -1.17 -5.59 -16.10
C ASP A 586 -0.67 -4.29 -15.43
N VAL A 587 0.34 -3.63 -16.00
CA VAL A 587 0.89 -2.35 -15.54
C VAL A 587 0.45 -1.21 -16.45
N GLY A 588 -0.31 -0.25 -15.93
CA GLY A 588 -0.67 0.97 -16.67
C GLY A 588 0.55 1.83 -17.01
N GLY A 589 0.57 2.49 -18.16
CA GLY A 589 1.74 3.25 -18.63
C GLY A 589 2.24 4.31 -17.64
N ARG A 590 1.33 5.06 -16.98
CA ARG A 590 1.69 6.05 -15.95
C ARG A 590 2.15 5.45 -14.61
N TYR A 591 1.96 4.14 -14.39
CA TYR A 591 2.40 3.36 -13.22
C TYR A 591 3.64 2.49 -13.54
N SER A 592 4.36 2.79 -14.62
CA SER A 592 5.48 1.98 -15.12
C SER A 592 6.87 2.54 -14.75
N ALA A 593 6.94 3.57 -13.90
CA ALA A 593 8.20 4.26 -13.61
C ALA A 593 9.29 3.33 -13.04
N LEU A 594 8.89 2.32 -12.28
CA LEU A 594 9.78 1.30 -11.71
C LEU A 594 9.77 -0.02 -12.50
N SER A 595 9.35 -0.03 -13.77
CA SER A 595 9.50 -1.15 -14.69
C SER A 595 10.70 -0.97 -15.63
N TYR A 596 10.83 -1.77 -16.69
CA TYR A 596 11.83 -1.56 -17.74
C TYR A 596 11.78 -0.15 -18.34
N VAL A 597 10.61 0.51 -18.35
CA VAL A 597 10.46 1.87 -18.88
C VAL A 597 11.40 2.86 -18.19
N GLY A 598 11.45 2.86 -16.86
CA GLY A 598 12.36 3.75 -16.11
C GLY A 598 13.72 3.11 -15.80
N LEU A 599 13.74 1.83 -15.44
CA LEU A 599 14.95 1.19 -14.91
C LEU A 599 16.00 0.86 -15.98
N LEU A 600 15.61 0.60 -17.23
CA LEU A 600 16.58 0.40 -18.30
C LEU A 600 17.35 1.70 -18.61
N PRO A 601 16.69 2.86 -18.83
CA PRO A 601 17.38 4.15 -18.91
C PRO A 601 18.22 4.45 -17.67
N ALA A 602 17.75 4.12 -16.47
CA ALA A 602 18.51 4.30 -15.23
C ALA A 602 19.83 3.49 -15.24
N ALA A 603 19.78 2.24 -15.69
CA ALA A 603 20.95 1.37 -15.81
C ALA A 603 21.98 1.93 -16.80
N LEU A 604 21.50 2.40 -17.97
CA LEU A 604 22.33 3.02 -18.99
C LEU A 604 23.06 4.27 -18.47
N LEU A 605 22.39 5.07 -17.63
CA LEU A 605 22.94 6.25 -16.97
C LEU A 605 23.95 5.94 -15.84
N GLY A 606 24.01 4.69 -15.37
CA GLY A 606 24.82 4.31 -14.21
C GLY A 606 24.18 4.68 -12.87
N VAL A 607 22.85 4.75 -12.79
CA VAL A 607 22.13 4.89 -11.51
C VAL A 607 22.19 3.57 -10.76
N ASP A 608 22.61 3.60 -9.49
CA ASP A 608 22.54 2.46 -8.56
C ASP A 608 21.09 1.97 -8.38
N LEU A 609 20.72 0.93 -9.14
CA LEU A 609 19.36 0.37 -9.15
C LEU A 609 19.01 -0.30 -7.84
N ALA A 610 19.97 -0.98 -7.21
CA ALA A 610 19.77 -1.66 -5.94
C ALA A 610 19.38 -0.65 -4.85
N ARG A 611 20.07 0.50 -4.78
CA ARG A 611 19.71 1.57 -3.84
C ARG A 611 18.37 2.21 -4.19
N LEU A 612 18.07 2.46 -5.46
CA LEU A 612 16.81 3.05 -5.89
C LEU A 612 15.62 2.14 -5.51
N LEU A 613 15.71 0.85 -5.84
CA LEU A 613 14.68 -0.14 -5.53
C LEU A 613 14.59 -0.45 -4.03
N GLU A 614 15.69 -0.40 -3.28
CA GLU A 614 15.65 -0.47 -1.82
C GLU A 614 14.81 0.67 -1.22
N ARG A 615 14.91 1.91 -1.74
CA ARG A 615 14.04 3.02 -1.30
C ARG A 615 12.58 2.78 -1.64
N ALA A 616 12.30 2.23 -2.81
CA ALA A 616 10.96 1.80 -3.20
C ALA A 616 10.41 0.69 -2.29
N ARG A 617 11.22 -0.32 -1.95
CA ARG A 617 10.86 -1.44 -1.08
C ARG A 617 10.52 -0.98 0.32
N ARG A 618 11.28 -0.04 0.89
CA ARG A 618 10.95 0.56 2.19
C ARG A 618 9.60 1.28 2.15
N MET A 619 9.30 2.02 1.06
CA MET A 619 7.99 2.67 0.89
C MET A 619 6.87 1.65 0.79
N ARG A 620 7.10 0.56 0.07
CA ARG A 620 6.15 -0.54 -0.10
C ARG A 620 5.77 -1.14 1.25
N VAL A 621 6.76 -1.40 2.09
CA VAL A 621 6.57 -1.88 3.46
C VAL A 621 5.80 -0.85 4.30
N ALA A 622 6.15 0.44 4.22
CA ALA A 622 5.43 1.52 4.91
C ALA A 622 3.98 1.70 4.45
N CYS A 623 3.69 1.37 3.18
CA CYS A 623 2.35 1.41 2.59
C CYS A 623 1.62 0.06 2.67
N GLY A 624 2.15 -0.92 3.40
CA GLY A 624 1.66 -2.28 3.44
C GLY A 624 0.20 -2.43 3.94
N PRO A 625 -0.42 -3.60 3.71
CA PRO A 625 -1.84 -3.84 3.97
C PRO A 625 -2.24 -3.71 5.45
N ALA A 626 -1.31 -3.91 6.37
CA ALA A 626 -1.52 -3.82 7.81
C ALA A 626 -1.27 -2.41 8.38
N VAL A 627 -0.94 -1.42 7.55
CA VAL A 627 -0.68 -0.05 7.98
C VAL A 627 -1.92 0.81 7.71
N GLY A 628 -2.56 1.31 8.77
CA GLY A 628 -3.74 2.18 8.66
C GLY A 628 -3.45 3.50 7.96
N ALA A 629 -4.47 4.10 7.35
CA ALA A 629 -4.40 5.24 6.45
C ALA A 629 -3.74 6.49 7.05
N ARG A 630 -3.76 6.65 8.38
CA ARG A 630 -3.07 7.77 9.04
C ARG A 630 -1.55 7.62 9.10
N GLU A 631 -1.06 6.38 9.20
CA GLU A 631 0.38 6.07 9.26
C GLU A 631 0.93 5.79 7.87
N ASN A 632 0.13 5.13 7.02
CA ASN A 632 0.48 4.76 5.66
C ASN A 632 0.74 6.02 4.81
N PRO A 633 1.97 6.25 4.33
CA PRO A 633 2.33 7.51 3.69
C PRO A 633 1.61 7.73 2.35
N GLY A 634 1.32 6.66 1.60
CA GLY A 634 0.54 6.72 0.36
C GLY A 634 -0.93 7.04 0.64
N LEU A 635 -1.59 6.25 1.49
CA LEU A 635 -3.00 6.47 1.83
C LEU A 635 -3.23 7.83 2.50
N ARG A 636 -2.33 8.26 3.37
CA ARG A 636 -2.43 9.57 4.03
C ARG A 636 -2.37 10.71 3.02
N LEU A 637 -1.42 10.66 2.08
CA LEU A 637 -1.34 11.66 1.02
C LEU A 637 -2.59 11.61 0.14
N GLY A 638 -3.08 10.43 -0.21
CA GLY A 638 -4.34 10.27 -0.95
C GLY A 638 -5.55 10.83 -0.22
N ALA A 639 -5.66 10.61 1.09
CA ALA A 639 -6.70 11.19 1.94
C ALA A 639 -6.63 12.72 1.97
N VAL A 640 -5.42 13.29 2.06
CA VAL A 640 -5.20 14.74 1.96
C VAL A 640 -5.70 15.27 0.61
N LEU A 641 -5.22 14.69 -0.49
CA LEU A 641 -5.54 15.15 -1.84
C LEU A 641 -7.03 15.01 -2.16
N GLY A 642 -7.62 13.83 -1.90
CA GLY A 642 -9.03 13.55 -2.18
C GLY A 642 -9.99 14.36 -1.31
N ALA A 643 -9.74 14.48 0.00
CA ALA A 643 -10.61 15.23 0.90
C ALA A 643 -10.58 16.73 0.60
N LEU A 644 -9.43 17.27 0.22
CA LEU A 644 -9.29 18.67 -0.17
C LEU A 644 -9.92 18.96 -1.53
N ALA A 645 -9.75 18.07 -2.51
CA ALA A 645 -10.42 18.19 -3.80
C ALA A 645 -11.95 18.24 -3.64
N ARG A 646 -12.54 17.33 -2.84
CA ARG A 646 -13.97 17.37 -2.48
C ARG A 646 -14.39 18.67 -1.80
N ALA A 647 -13.47 19.33 -1.10
CA ALA A 647 -13.71 20.60 -0.42
C ALA A 647 -13.44 21.85 -1.29
N GLY A 648 -13.25 21.67 -2.61
CA GLY A 648 -12.99 22.77 -3.55
C GLY A 648 -11.53 23.25 -3.55
N ARG A 649 -10.60 22.45 -3.00
CA ARG A 649 -9.15 22.67 -3.05
C ARG A 649 -8.48 21.61 -3.91
N ASP A 650 -8.77 21.65 -5.20
CA ASP A 650 -8.36 20.67 -6.20
C ASP A 650 -7.10 21.08 -6.98
N LYS A 651 -6.55 22.28 -6.73
CA LYS A 651 -5.35 22.78 -7.43
C LYS A 651 -4.07 22.38 -6.69
N LEU A 652 -3.59 21.17 -6.95
CA LEU A 652 -2.37 20.60 -6.39
C LEU A 652 -1.14 21.29 -6.97
N THR A 653 -0.51 22.17 -6.19
CA THR A 653 0.69 22.90 -6.59
C THR A 653 1.93 22.20 -6.08
N LEU A 654 2.76 21.72 -7.01
CA LEU A 654 4.01 21.05 -6.69
C LEU A 654 5.11 22.09 -6.51
N ILE A 655 5.81 21.98 -5.38
CA ILE A 655 7.06 22.67 -5.13
C ILE A 655 8.12 21.58 -5.02
N ALA A 656 9.24 21.73 -5.70
CA ALA A 656 10.31 20.75 -5.65
C ALA A 656 11.65 21.46 -5.60
N SER A 657 12.58 20.89 -4.85
CA SER A 657 13.96 21.38 -4.81
C SER A 657 14.64 21.10 -6.15
N GLU A 658 15.52 21.99 -6.63
CA GLU A 658 15.97 22.00 -8.03
C GLU A 658 16.44 20.63 -8.56
N ARG A 659 17.22 19.90 -7.78
CA ARG A 659 17.75 18.59 -8.18
C ARG A 659 16.66 17.55 -8.45
N VAL A 660 15.49 17.66 -7.80
CA VAL A 660 14.36 16.73 -7.93
C VAL A 660 13.13 17.38 -8.58
N ALA A 661 13.24 18.63 -9.06
CA ALA A 661 12.18 19.30 -9.80
C ALA A 661 11.65 18.53 -11.03
N PRO A 662 12.47 17.76 -11.77
CA PRO A 662 11.99 16.91 -12.86
C PRO A 662 10.95 15.87 -12.46
N PHE A 663 10.77 15.57 -11.16
CA PHE A 663 9.71 14.68 -10.67
C PHE A 663 8.30 15.23 -10.89
N GLY A 664 8.15 16.56 -10.94
CA GLY A 664 6.86 17.24 -11.05
C GLY A 664 6.02 16.85 -12.28
N PRO A 665 6.56 16.90 -13.51
CA PRO A 665 5.86 16.46 -14.72
C PRO A 665 5.37 15.00 -14.68
N TRP A 666 6.11 14.10 -14.04
CA TRP A 666 5.66 12.70 -13.89
C TRP A 666 4.45 12.61 -12.94
N VAL A 667 4.49 13.31 -11.80
CA VAL A 667 3.34 13.41 -10.88
C VAL A 667 2.15 14.09 -11.57
N GLU A 668 2.40 15.10 -12.41
CA GLU A 668 1.38 15.79 -13.19
C GLU A 668 0.60 14.80 -14.07
N GLN A 669 1.30 13.97 -14.84
CA GLN A 669 0.65 12.92 -15.62
C GLN A 669 -0.14 11.97 -14.72
N LEU A 670 0.51 11.43 -13.69
CA LEU A 670 -0.09 10.42 -12.82
C LEU A 670 -1.44 10.89 -12.25
N ILE A 671 -1.46 12.11 -11.70
CA ILE A 671 -2.67 12.69 -11.09
C ILE A 671 -3.71 13.07 -12.14
N ALA A 672 -3.30 13.76 -13.22
CA ALA A 672 -4.25 14.29 -14.18
C ALA A 672 -4.97 13.18 -14.96
N GLU A 673 -4.25 12.15 -15.41
CA GLU A 673 -4.87 11.03 -16.13
C GLU A 673 -5.72 10.15 -15.21
N SER A 674 -5.24 9.90 -13.98
CA SER A 674 -5.95 9.02 -13.06
C SER A 674 -7.22 9.67 -12.50
N THR A 675 -7.23 11.00 -12.33
CA THR A 675 -8.35 11.68 -11.64
C THR A 675 -9.24 12.54 -12.54
N GLY A 676 -8.74 13.00 -13.69
CA GLY A 676 -9.42 13.97 -14.56
C GLY A 676 -10.49 13.36 -15.46
N LYS A 677 -11.56 12.83 -14.88
CA LYS A 677 -12.65 12.13 -15.60
C LYS A 677 -13.97 12.26 -14.85
N GLU A 678 -15.07 11.94 -15.53
CA GLU A 678 -16.44 11.99 -14.96
C GLU A 678 -16.80 13.36 -14.34
N GLY A 679 -16.26 14.45 -14.91
CA GLY A 679 -16.47 15.80 -14.38
C GLY A 679 -15.76 16.09 -13.05
N LYS A 680 -14.91 15.18 -12.58
CA LYS A 680 -14.10 15.28 -11.36
C LYS A 680 -12.61 15.33 -11.71
N GLY A 681 -11.77 15.72 -10.76
CA GLY A 681 -10.33 15.61 -10.90
C GLY A 681 -9.55 16.57 -10.02
N ILE A 682 -8.28 16.24 -9.83
CA ILE A 682 -7.29 17.11 -9.20
C ILE A 682 -6.50 17.75 -10.34
N VAL A 683 -6.30 19.07 -10.26
CA VAL A 683 -5.50 19.81 -11.22
C VAL A 683 -4.06 19.91 -10.68
N PRO A 684 -3.12 19.11 -11.19
CA PRO A 684 -1.71 19.29 -10.88
C PRO A 684 -1.20 20.58 -11.54
N VAL A 685 -0.45 21.35 -10.77
CA VAL A 685 0.16 22.62 -11.14
C VAL A 685 1.66 22.45 -10.92
N ASP A 686 2.34 21.91 -11.93
CA ASP A 686 3.79 21.79 -11.97
C ASP A 686 4.45 23.08 -12.52
N GLY A 687 5.69 23.34 -12.11
CA GLY A 687 6.55 24.37 -12.69
C GLY A 687 6.07 25.81 -12.54
N GLU A 688 5.07 26.10 -11.70
CA GLU A 688 4.58 27.47 -11.48
C GLU A 688 5.60 28.26 -10.64
N PRO A 689 6.12 29.42 -11.09
CA PRO A 689 7.07 30.21 -10.31
C PRO A 689 6.51 30.60 -8.94
N LEU A 690 7.22 30.28 -7.85
CA LEU A 690 6.71 30.49 -6.49
C LEU A 690 6.41 31.98 -6.21
N GLY A 691 5.16 32.31 -5.91
CA GLY A 691 4.67 33.65 -5.59
C GLY A 691 4.54 33.92 -4.10
N ARG A 692 4.03 35.09 -3.74
CA ARG A 692 3.67 35.43 -2.36
C ARG A 692 2.32 34.80 -2.02
N PRO A 693 1.99 34.57 -0.74
CA PRO A 693 0.70 33.98 -0.36
C PRO A 693 -0.53 34.70 -0.92
N ALA A 694 -0.48 36.03 -1.08
CA ALA A 694 -1.57 36.84 -1.62
C ALA A 694 -1.79 36.67 -3.14
N ASP A 695 -0.84 36.05 -3.85
CA ASP A 695 -0.92 35.80 -5.29
C ASP A 695 -1.72 34.51 -5.61
N TYR A 696 -2.14 33.76 -4.58
CA TYR A 696 -2.82 32.47 -4.70
C TYR A 696 -4.29 32.52 -4.29
N GLY A 697 -5.12 31.75 -5.00
CA GLY A 697 -6.51 31.47 -4.63
C GLY A 697 -6.63 30.58 -3.38
N LYS A 698 -7.87 30.45 -2.87
CA LYS A 698 -8.20 29.58 -1.72
C LYS A 698 -8.47 28.12 -2.13
N ASP A 699 -8.28 27.79 -3.39
CA ASP A 699 -8.47 26.50 -4.05
C ASP A 699 -7.16 25.67 -4.13
N ARG A 700 -6.06 26.19 -3.58
CA ARG A 700 -4.74 25.55 -3.60
C ARG A 700 -4.56 24.52 -2.48
N ILE A 701 -3.78 23.49 -2.81
CA ILE A 701 -2.98 22.68 -1.87
C ILE A 701 -1.54 22.67 -2.39
N PHE A 702 -0.56 22.76 -1.49
CA PHE A 702 0.85 22.68 -1.86
C PHE A 702 1.48 21.39 -1.35
N VAL A 703 2.23 20.70 -2.22
CA VAL A 703 3.08 19.59 -1.81
C VAL A 703 4.54 19.94 -2.16
N TYR A 704 5.40 19.95 -1.15
CA TYR A 704 6.81 20.31 -1.27
C TYR A 704 7.72 19.07 -1.19
N LEU A 705 8.35 18.69 -2.31
CA LEU A 705 9.45 17.73 -2.35
C LEU A 705 10.76 18.42 -1.95
N ARG A 706 11.14 18.25 -0.68
CA ARG A 706 12.24 18.95 -0.03
C ARG A 706 13.51 18.13 -0.05
N LEU A 707 14.50 18.58 -0.83
CA LEU A 707 15.89 18.13 -0.80
C LEU A 707 16.77 19.38 -0.57
N GLY A 708 17.07 19.65 0.70
CA GLY A 708 17.71 20.91 1.14
C GLY A 708 16.73 22.05 1.43
N PRO A 709 17.20 23.20 1.95
CA PRO A 709 16.33 24.21 2.59
C PRO A 709 15.85 25.36 1.68
N ARG A 710 16.14 25.33 0.37
CA ARG A 710 16.00 26.50 -0.54
C ARG A 710 14.61 27.16 -0.52
N HIS A 711 13.54 26.36 -0.51
CA HIS A 711 12.16 26.89 -0.55
C HIS A 711 11.49 26.98 0.82
N ASP A 712 12.16 26.56 1.90
CA ASP A 712 11.59 26.44 3.24
C ASP A 712 10.93 27.74 3.74
N ARG A 713 11.56 28.90 3.50
CA ARG A 713 11.03 30.20 3.92
C ARG A 713 9.70 30.52 3.25
N ALA A 714 9.60 30.30 1.94
CA ALA A 714 8.40 30.58 1.17
C ALA A 714 7.28 29.58 1.50
N VAL A 715 7.61 28.30 1.64
CA VAL A 715 6.66 27.26 2.05
C VAL A 715 6.09 27.52 3.45
N ARG A 716 6.92 27.93 4.41
CA ARG A 716 6.45 28.37 5.74
C ARG A 716 5.54 29.60 5.67
N ALA A 717 5.80 30.54 4.76
CA ALA A 717 4.95 31.70 4.56
C ALA A 717 3.55 31.31 4.01
N LEU A 718 3.48 30.33 3.11
CA LEU A 718 2.20 29.77 2.62
C LEU A 718 1.40 29.11 3.75
N ALA A 719 2.05 28.26 4.55
CA ALA A 719 1.41 27.61 5.69
C ALA A 719 0.88 28.62 6.72
N ARG A 720 1.67 29.66 7.06
CA ARG A 720 1.25 30.75 7.97
C ARG A 720 0.07 31.55 7.41
N ALA A 721 -0.01 31.69 6.09
CA ALA A 721 -1.15 32.32 5.43
C ALA A 721 -2.40 31.43 5.34
N GLY A 722 -2.35 30.21 5.91
CA GLY A 722 -3.48 29.28 5.98
C GLY A 722 -3.68 28.41 4.75
N GLN A 723 -2.71 28.36 3.83
CA GLN A 723 -2.73 27.38 2.74
C GLN A 723 -2.39 25.98 3.28
N PRO A 724 -3.09 24.91 2.86
CA PRO A 724 -2.69 23.54 3.15
C PRO A 724 -1.34 23.24 2.50
N VAL A 725 -0.39 22.78 3.31
CA VAL A 725 0.97 22.42 2.89
C VAL A 725 1.30 21.02 3.41
N VAL A 726 1.80 20.17 2.53
CA VAL A 726 2.45 18.89 2.87
C VAL A 726 3.91 18.98 2.42
N THR A 727 4.85 18.76 3.33
CA THR A 727 6.28 18.68 3.01
C THR A 727 6.74 17.24 3.08
N LEU A 728 7.30 16.74 2.00
CA LEU A 728 7.92 15.42 1.89
C LEU A 728 9.45 15.64 1.87
N ALA A 729 10.15 15.36 2.97
CA ALA A 729 11.60 15.51 3.00
C ALA A 729 12.30 14.26 2.50
N LEU A 730 13.24 14.49 1.59
CA LEU A 730 14.10 13.50 0.99
C LEU A 730 15.49 13.62 1.62
N GLY A 731 16.07 12.50 2.04
CA GLY A 731 17.45 12.45 2.54
C GLY A 731 18.45 12.60 1.41
N ASP A 732 18.17 11.99 0.26
CA ASP A 732 18.94 12.13 -0.97
C ASP A 732 18.05 11.87 -2.21
N ALA A 733 18.63 11.97 -3.41
CA ALA A 733 17.89 11.79 -4.66
C ALA A 733 17.33 10.36 -4.87
N TYR A 734 17.91 9.33 -4.24
CA TYR A 734 17.41 7.95 -4.37
C TYR A 734 16.08 7.73 -3.65
N ASP A 735 15.70 8.60 -2.71
CA ASP A 735 14.38 8.52 -2.10
C ASP A 735 13.24 8.71 -3.13
N LEU A 736 13.53 9.22 -4.34
CA LEU A 736 12.58 9.20 -5.46
C LEU A 736 12.08 7.80 -5.82
N GLY A 737 12.87 6.74 -5.59
CA GLY A 737 12.40 5.36 -5.73
C GLY A 737 11.18 5.08 -4.84
N GLY A 738 11.21 5.58 -3.61
CA GLY A 738 10.05 5.55 -2.71
C GLY A 738 8.93 6.49 -3.12
N GLU A 739 9.25 7.68 -3.63
CA GLU A 739 8.23 8.65 -4.05
C GLU A 739 7.39 8.15 -5.23
N PHE A 740 7.97 7.47 -6.22
CA PHE A 740 7.18 6.86 -7.32
C PHE A 740 6.03 6.02 -6.74
N LEU A 741 6.33 5.07 -5.86
CA LEU A 741 5.32 4.20 -5.25
C LEU A 741 4.36 4.96 -4.31
N ARG A 742 4.85 5.91 -3.51
CA ARG A 742 3.99 6.72 -2.62
C ARG A 742 2.93 7.46 -3.43
N TRP A 743 3.32 8.10 -4.52
CA TRP A 743 2.43 8.91 -5.35
C TRP A 743 1.45 8.03 -6.15
N GLU A 744 1.86 6.85 -6.60
CA GLU A 744 0.97 5.86 -7.22
C GLU A 744 -0.16 5.44 -6.25
N ILE A 745 0.20 5.06 -5.01
CA ILE A 745 -0.78 4.68 -3.97
C ILE A 745 -1.65 5.89 -3.58
N ALA A 746 -1.05 7.07 -3.42
CA ALA A 746 -1.79 8.28 -3.08
C ALA A 746 -2.81 8.66 -4.15
N THR A 747 -2.47 8.48 -5.42
CA THR A 747 -3.35 8.77 -6.55
C THR A 747 -4.53 7.81 -6.57
N ALA A 748 -4.28 6.51 -6.41
CA ALA A 748 -5.33 5.48 -6.34
C ALA A 748 -6.27 5.72 -5.13
N ALA A 749 -5.73 6.08 -3.97
CA ALA A 749 -6.50 6.41 -2.78
C ALA A 749 -7.29 7.73 -2.92
N ALA A 750 -6.72 8.75 -3.57
CA ALA A 750 -7.44 9.99 -3.87
C ALA A 750 -8.60 9.74 -4.84
N ALA A 751 -8.40 8.89 -5.85
CA ALA A 751 -9.45 8.45 -6.78
C ALA A 751 -10.56 7.68 -6.06
N TRP A 752 -10.23 6.86 -5.06
CA TRP A 752 -11.22 6.21 -4.20
C TRP A 752 -12.09 7.23 -3.46
N VAL A 753 -11.45 8.25 -2.87
CA VAL A 753 -12.19 9.37 -2.28
C VAL A 753 -12.99 10.09 -3.35
N LEU A 754 -12.54 10.25 -4.59
CA LEU A 754 -13.35 10.92 -5.62
C LEU A 754 -14.46 10.03 -6.21
N GLY A 755 -14.43 8.71 -5.98
CA GLY A 755 -15.37 7.74 -6.55
C GLY A 755 -15.21 7.61 -8.07
N ILE A 756 -13.97 7.48 -8.54
CA ILE A 756 -13.58 7.36 -9.95
C ILE A 756 -12.56 6.24 -10.12
N ASP A 757 -12.51 5.61 -11.28
CA ASP A 757 -11.47 4.62 -11.61
C ASP A 757 -10.13 5.33 -11.85
N PRO A 758 -9.04 5.01 -11.13
CA PRO A 758 -7.73 5.61 -11.37
C PRO A 758 -6.99 5.05 -12.60
N PHE A 759 -7.44 3.95 -13.21
CA PHE A 759 -6.65 3.17 -14.18
C PHE A 759 -7.09 3.32 -15.64
N ASP A 760 -8.33 3.74 -15.92
CA ASP A 760 -8.79 4.07 -17.27
C ASP A 760 -8.41 5.49 -17.72
N GLN A 761 -8.73 5.84 -18.97
CA GLN A 761 -8.48 7.17 -19.58
C GLN A 761 -9.36 7.40 -20.84
N PRO A 762 -10.68 7.54 -20.68
CA PRO A 762 -11.60 7.52 -21.82
C PRO A 762 -11.51 8.78 -22.70
N ASP A 763 -11.09 9.93 -22.15
CA ASP A 763 -11.23 11.23 -22.83
C ASP A 763 -10.06 11.62 -23.73
N VAL A 764 -8.95 10.86 -23.69
CA VAL A 764 -7.83 11.08 -24.61
C VAL A 764 -8.13 10.55 -26.02
N GLN A 765 -9.05 9.60 -26.16
CA GLN A 765 -9.27 8.89 -27.43
C GLN A 765 -9.85 9.82 -28.51
N ALA A 766 -10.77 10.71 -28.15
CA ALA A 766 -11.40 11.62 -29.11
C ALA A 766 -10.39 12.49 -29.87
N ALA A 767 -9.38 13.04 -29.19
CA ALA A 767 -8.34 13.82 -29.87
C ALA A 767 -7.48 12.96 -30.80
N LYS A 768 -7.19 11.71 -30.41
CA LYS A 768 -6.44 10.76 -31.24
C LYS A 768 -7.20 10.42 -32.52
N ASP A 769 -8.49 10.13 -32.41
CA ASP A 769 -9.33 9.78 -33.55
C ASP A 769 -9.45 10.96 -34.53
N ILE A 770 -9.62 12.19 -34.02
CA ILE A 770 -9.65 13.40 -34.84
C ILE A 770 -8.29 13.64 -35.50
N THR A 771 -7.17 13.49 -34.78
CA THR A 771 -5.83 13.60 -35.38
C THR A 771 -5.65 12.59 -36.52
N VAL A 772 -6.05 11.32 -36.34
CA VAL A 772 -5.98 10.30 -37.40
C VAL A 772 -6.85 10.68 -38.59
N ARG A 773 -8.07 11.20 -38.35
CA ARG A 773 -8.95 11.71 -39.42
C ARG A 773 -8.27 12.83 -40.21
N LEU A 774 -7.72 13.84 -39.52
CA LEU A 774 -7.05 14.99 -40.14
C LEU A 774 -5.81 14.59 -40.94
N LEU A 775 -5.07 13.58 -40.48
CA LEU A 775 -3.94 13.03 -41.22
C LEU A 775 -4.40 12.33 -42.51
N ARG A 776 -5.49 11.56 -42.47
CA ARG A 776 -6.06 10.92 -43.68
C ARG A 776 -6.54 11.96 -44.68
N GLU A 777 -7.21 13.01 -44.21
CA GLU A 777 -7.66 14.13 -45.04
C GLU A 777 -6.48 14.87 -45.69
N TYR A 778 -5.38 15.06 -44.95
CA TYR A 778 -4.13 15.59 -45.50
C TYR A 778 -3.57 14.68 -46.60
N THR A 779 -3.45 13.37 -46.35
CA THR A 779 -2.93 12.43 -47.35
C THR A 779 -3.78 12.39 -48.63
N ALA A 780 -5.10 12.62 -48.52
CA ALA A 780 -6.00 12.65 -49.66
C ALA A 780 -5.99 13.99 -50.44
N SER A 781 -5.81 15.12 -49.76
CA SER A 781 -6.02 16.46 -50.34
C SER A 781 -4.77 17.34 -50.44
N GLY A 782 -3.69 16.99 -49.73
CA GLY A 782 -2.50 17.82 -49.55
C GLY A 782 -2.71 19.07 -48.68
N ARG A 783 -3.93 19.32 -48.19
CA ARG A 783 -4.24 20.50 -47.39
C ARG A 783 -3.81 20.31 -45.93
N LYS A 784 -2.84 21.11 -45.47
CA LYS A 784 -2.34 21.05 -44.09
C LYS A 784 -3.47 21.33 -43.08
N PRO A 785 -3.61 20.53 -42.01
CA PRO A 785 -4.55 20.80 -40.92
C PRO A 785 -4.26 22.14 -40.24
N ALA A 786 -5.31 22.88 -39.86
CA ALA A 786 -5.20 24.16 -39.17
C ALA A 786 -6.37 24.36 -38.22
N VAL A 787 -6.18 25.19 -37.18
CA VAL A 787 -7.25 25.62 -36.28
C VAL A 787 -7.98 26.80 -36.91
N SER A 788 -9.24 26.61 -37.28
CA SER A 788 -10.02 27.59 -38.07
C SER A 788 -10.16 28.97 -37.41
N ASP A 789 -10.25 29.03 -36.08
CA ASP A 789 -10.48 30.28 -35.33
C ASP A 789 -9.25 30.78 -34.57
N ALA A 790 -8.04 30.39 -35.00
CA ALA A 790 -6.81 30.86 -34.36
C ALA A 790 -6.63 32.38 -34.52
N VAL A 791 -6.36 33.07 -33.42
CA VAL A 791 -6.11 34.51 -33.39
C VAL A 791 -4.62 34.78 -33.58
N PRO A 792 -4.18 35.42 -34.68
CA PRO A 792 -2.77 35.77 -34.85
C PRO A 792 -2.33 36.81 -33.82
N VAL A 793 -1.12 36.67 -33.28
CA VAL A 793 -0.55 37.64 -32.33
C VAL A 793 -0.39 39.04 -32.94
N ALA A 794 -0.28 39.12 -34.27
CA ALA A 794 -0.21 40.36 -35.04
C ALA A 794 -1.58 41.04 -35.26
N ALA A 795 -2.70 40.39 -34.92
CA ALA A 795 -4.02 40.97 -35.10
C ALA A 795 -4.22 42.20 -34.19
N ALA A 796 -4.82 43.27 -34.72
CA ALA A 796 -5.03 44.52 -33.99
C ALA A 796 -5.87 44.33 -32.70
N ASP A 797 -6.76 43.34 -32.68
CA ASP A 797 -7.62 43.02 -31.55
C ASP A 797 -7.08 41.87 -30.67
N PHE A 798 -5.88 41.32 -30.95
CA PHE A 798 -5.28 40.20 -30.21
C PHE A 798 -5.29 40.41 -28.70
N SER A 799 -4.77 41.56 -28.24
CA SER A 799 -4.70 41.88 -26.80
C SER A 799 -6.09 41.93 -26.16
N ALA A 800 -7.08 42.45 -26.88
CA ALA A 800 -8.45 42.53 -26.39
C ALA A 800 -9.08 41.14 -26.29
N ARG A 801 -8.93 40.29 -27.32
CA ARG A 801 -9.44 38.90 -27.31
C ARG A 801 -8.82 38.06 -26.22
N LEU A 802 -7.48 38.08 -26.10
CA LEU A 802 -6.77 37.32 -25.06
C LEU A 802 -7.20 37.76 -23.66
N LEU A 803 -7.29 39.08 -23.39
CA LEU A 803 -7.73 39.59 -22.09
C LEU A 803 -9.19 39.27 -21.80
N THR A 804 -10.08 39.34 -22.78
CA THR A 804 -11.49 38.96 -22.62
C THR A 804 -11.62 37.49 -22.26
N HIS A 805 -10.89 36.61 -22.95
CA HIS A 805 -10.85 35.18 -22.64
C HIS A 805 -10.32 34.91 -21.21
N LEU A 806 -9.20 35.52 -20.84
CA LEU A 806 -8.61 35.33 -19.51
C LEU A 806 -9.44 35.93 -18.36
N ARG A 807 -10.17 37.03 -18.60
CA ARG A 807 -11.09 37.62 -17.61
C ARG A 807 -12.27 36.71 -17.27
N ALA A 808 -12.61 35.77 -18.13
CA ALA A 808 -13.62 34.78 -17.86
C ALA A 808 -13.18 33.76 -16.79
N ALA A 809 -11.88 33.62 -16.54
CA ALA A 809 -11.35 32.72 -15.52
C ALA A 809 -11.46 33.32 -14.11
N ARG A 810 -12.14 32.63 -13.19
CA ARG A 810 -12.20 32.97 -11.76
C ARG A 810 -12.15 31.69 -10.93
N PRO A 811 -11.56 31.67 -9.72
CA PRO A 811 -11.58 30.47 -8.88
C PRO A 811 -13.03 29.92 -8.74
N PRO A 812 -13.26 28.62 -8.97
CA PRO A 812 -12.27 27.52 -9.03
C PRO A 812 -11.69 27.21 -10.43
N ASP A 813 -11.85 28.11 -11.41
CA ASP A 813 -11.22 27.96 -12.73
C ASP A 813 -9.70 27.98 -12.67
N TYR A 814 -9.09 27.36 -13.67
CA TYR A 814 -7.65 27.45 -13.93
C TYR A 814 -7.40 27.72 -15.42
N VAL A 815 -6.28 28.38 -15.71
CA VAL A 815 -5.85 28.67 -17.07
C VAL A 815 -4.83 27.62 -17.51
N ALA A 816 -5.17 26.84 -18.53
CA ALA A 816 -4.26 25.86 -19.13
C ALA A 816 -3.61 26.46 -20.37
N VAL A 817 -2.28 26.59 -20.38
CA VAL A 817 -1.52 27.00 -21.57
C VAL A 817 -0.99 25.76 -22.26
N THR A 818 -1.51 25.45 -23.45
CA THR A 818 -1.12 24.28 -24.24
C THR A 818 -0.30 24.72 -25.44
N ALA A 819 1.02 24.48 -25.42
CA ALA A 819 1.97 25.08 -26.35
C ALA A 819 2.52 24.06 -27.35
N TYR A 820 2.08 24.14 -28.60
CA TYR A 820 2.63 23.39 -29.74
C TYR A 820 3.83 24.15 -30.34
N VAL A 821 4.92 24.17 -29.58
CA VAL A 821 6.18 24.82 -29.94
C VAL A 821 7.35 23.98 -29.43
N GLU A 822 8.52 24.07 -30.06
CA GLU A 822 9.70 23.39 -29.55
C GLU A 822 10.05 23.90 -28.14
N ARG A 823 10.37 22.94 -27.27
CA ARG A 823 10.73 23.16 -25.87
C ARG A 823 12.20 23.57 -25.78
N THR A 824 12.45 24.85 -25.49
CA THR A 824 13.79 25.38 -25.21
C THR A 824 13.82 26.07 -23.84
N PRO A 825 14.99 26.18 -23.19
CA PRO A 825 15.09 26.89 -21.90
C PRO A 825 14.57 28.34 -21.95
N ARG A 826 14.69 29.02 -23.10
CA ARG A 826 14.19 30.39 -23.28
C ARG A 826 12.66 30.42 -23.36
N ARG A 827 12.05 29.52 -24.13
CA ARG A 827 10.59 29.43 -24.26
C ARG A 827 9.93 28.95 -22.96
N GLU A 828 10.55 28.02 -22.23
CA GLU A 828 10.12 27.62 -20.89
C GLU A 828 10.05 28.83 -19.94
N ARG A 829 11.08 29.69 -19.93
CA ARG A 829 11.09 30.93 -19.13
C ARG A 829 9.98 31.90 -19.55
N LEU A 830 9.77 32.10 -20.86
CA LEU A 830 8.71 32.98 -21.36
C LEU A 830 7.30 32.46 -20.99
N LEU A 831 7.07 31.14 -21.09
CA LEU A 831 5.82 30.53 -20.64
C LEU A 831 5.64 30.62 -19.12
N ALA A 832 6.72 30.50 -18.35
CA ALA A 832 6.71 30.74 -16.90
C ALA A 832 6.38 32.19 -16.56
N ASP A 833 6.88 33.16 -17.33
CA ASP A 833 6.54 34.58 -17.20
C ASP A 833 5.08 34.87 -17.55
N LEU A 834 4.57 34.25 -18.63
CA LEU A 834 3.18 34.37 -19.05
C LEU A 834 2.24 33.86 -17.96
N ARG A 835 2.46 32.63 -17.49
CA ARG A 835 1.60 32.04 -16.45
C ARG A 835 1.70 32.80 -15.12
N ALA A 836 2.88 33.31 -14.76
CA ALA A 836 3.04 34.14 -13.57
C ALA A 836 2.27 35.47 -13.70
N ALA A 837 2.27 36.09 -14.87
CA ALA A 837 1.49 37.29 -15.16
C ALA A 837 -0.02 37.02 -15.06
N VAL A 838 -0.49 35.90 -15.61
CA VAL A 838 -1.89 35.45 -15.52
C VAL A 838 -2.29 35.22 -14.07
N ARG A 839 -1.53 34.41 -13.32
CA ARG A 839 -1.79 34.16 -11.89
C ARG A 839 -1.80 35.46 -11.08
N GLY A 840 -0.78 36.30 -11.24
CA GLY A 840 -0.67 37.55 -10.49
C GLY A 840 -1.85 38.50 -10.73
N ARG A 841 -2.36 38.54 -11.97
CA ARG A 841 -3.47 39.41 -12.35
C ARG A 841 -4.85 38.86 -11.97
N PHE A 842 -5.08 37.58 -12.21
CA PHE A 842 -6.42 36.97 -12.11
C PHE A 842 -6.58 36.05 -10.90
N ARG A 843 -5.49 35.76 -10.17
CA ARG A 843 -5.44 34.89 -8.97
C ARG A 843 -5.99 33.47 -9.19
N VAL A 844 -5.96 33.00 -10.43
CA VAL A 844 -6.33 31.64 -10.84
C VAL A 844 -5.11 30.75 -10.93
N ALA A 845 -5.31 29.43 -10.81
CA ALA A 845 -4.26 28.48 -11.11
C ALA A 845 -3.88 28.48 -12.58
N THR A 846 -2.61 28.17 -12.86
CA THR A 846 -2.11 28.07 -14.23
C THR A 846 -1.43 26.74 -14.44
N THR A 847 -1.55 26.12 -15.61
CA THR A 847 -0.76 24.97 -16.04
C THR A 847 -0.09 25.27 -17.39
N VAL A 848 1.04 24.64 -17.69
CA VAL A 848 1.73 24.77 -18.97
C VAL A 848 2.10 23.38 -19.45
N GLY A 849 1.64 23.00 -20.65
CA GLY A 849 1.98 21.74 -21.27
C GLY A 849 2.56 21.96 -22.67
N PHE A 850 3.64 21.26 -23.01
CA PHE A 850 4.18 21.24 -24.37
C PHE A 850 3.46 20.15 -25.19
N GLY A 851 3.00 20.52 -26.38
CA GLY A 851 2.32 19.60 -27.29
C GLY A 851 3.34 18.80 -28.13
N PRO A 852 3.07 17.52 -28.41
CA PRO A 852 1.91 16.74 -28.02
C PRO A 852 1.96 16.16 -26.59
N ARG A 853 3.09 16.19 -25.87
CA ARG A 853 3.29 15.56 -24.54
C ARG A 853 2.09 15.71 -23.60
N PHE A 854 1.50 16.91 -23.50
CA PHE A 854 0.37 17.14 -22.60
C PHE A 854 -0.89 16.32 -22.96
N LEU A 855 -1.05 15.89 -24.22
CA LEU A 855 -2.18 15.05 -24.66
C LEU A 855 -2.20 13.69 -23.97
N HIS A 856 -1.02 13.19 -23.58
CA HIS A 856 -0.81 11.96 -22.80
C HIS A 856 -0.39 12.31 -21.38
N SER A 857 -1.00 13.37 -20.83
CA SER A 857 -0.97 13.72 -19.41
C SER A 857 -2.18 14.58 -19.04
N THR A 858 -2.05 15.90 -19.00
CA THR A 858 -3.15 16.80 -18.60
C THR A 858 -4.30 16.86 -19.61
N GLY A 859 -4.12 16.35 -20.82
CA GLY A 859 -5.13 16.29 -21.88
C GLY A 859 -6.39 15.53 -21.47
N GLN A 860 -6.25 14.45 -20.68
CA GLN A 860 -7.37 13.72 -20.06
C GLN A 860 -8.16 14.68 -19.15
N LEU A 861 -7.49 15.36 -18.22
CA LEU A 861 -8.11 16.30 -17.30
C LEU A 861 -8.79 17.48 -18.01
N HIS A 862 -8.18 18.07 -19.03
CA HIS A 862 -8.77 19.20 -19.77
C HIS A 862 -10.08 18.82 -20.49
N LYS A 863 -10.26 17.53 -20.81
CA LYS A 863 -11.39 17.02 -21.58
C LYS A 863 -12.42 16.29 -20.73
N GLY A 864 -12.01 15.47 -19.77
CA GLY A 864 -12.87 14.66 -18.91
C GLY A 864 -13.11 15.24 -17.51
N GLY A 865 -12.25 16.16 -17.07
CA GLY A 865 -12.34 16.76 -15.74
C GLY A 865 -13.48 17.78 -15.58
N PRO A 866 -13.51 18.51 -14.45
CA PRO A 866 -14.51 19.56 -14.23
C PRO A 866 -14.40 20.64 -15.31
N PRO A 867 -15.50 21.32 -15.71
CA PRO A 867 -15.52 22.41 -16.71
C PRO A 867 -14.86 23.71 -16.26
N THR A 868 -13.79 23.62 -15.49
CA THR A 868 -13.04 24.72 -14.87
C THR A 868 -11.79 25.11 -15.66
N ALA A 869 -11.45 24.39 -16.73
CA ALA A 869 -10.33 24.74 -17.61
C ALA A 869 -10.69 25.91 -18.54
N VAL A 870 -9.83 26.94 -18.54
CA VAL A 870 -9.80 28.02 -19.53
C VAL A 870 -8.51 27.87 -20.34
N VAL A 871 -8.62 27.33 -21.54
CA VAL A 871 -7.47 26.91 -22.35
C VAL A 871 -7.01 28.04 -23.26
N VAL A 872 -5.70 28.32 -23.24
CA VAL A 872 -5.00 29.15 -24.21
C VAL A 872 -4.06 28.22 -24.97
N GLN A 873 -4.47 27.82 -26.18
CA GLN A 873 -3.65 27.00 -27.06
C GLN A 873 -2.73 27.91 -27.86
N LEU A 874 -1.43 27.62 -27.84
CA LEU A 874 -0.43 28.36 -28.58
C LEU A 874 0.09 27.49 -29.73
N THR A 875 0.00 28.00 -30.94
CA THR A 875 0.54 27.35 -32.15
C THR A 875 1.58 28.26 -32.79
N ALA A 876 2.50 27.67 -33.56
CA ALA A 876 3.55 28.39 -34.26
C ALA A 876 3.77 27.79 -35.64
N ASP A 877 4.37 28.58 -36.53
CA ASP A 877 4.76 28.12 -37.85
C ASP A 877 6.02 27.25 -37.77
N ASP A 878 6.09 26.21 -38.61
CA ASP A 878 7.24 25.31 -38.73
C ASP A 878 7.91 25.54 -40.09
N PRO A 879 8.85 26.49 -40.22
CA PRO A 879 9.44 26.85 -41.51
C PRO A 879 10.34 25.75 -42.10
N ALA A 880 10.84 24.85 -41.25
CA ALA A 880 11.62 23.68 -41.64
C ALA A 880 10.97 22.43 -41.04
N ASP A 881 10.71 21.43 -41.88
CA ASP A 881 9.93 20.25 -41.56
C ASP A 881 10.67 18.96 -41.96
N GLU A 882 10.34 17.85 -41.33
CA GLU A 882 10.95 16.53 -41.55
C GLU A 882 9.89 15.53 -41.98
N ALA A 883 10.19 14.72 -43.01
CA ALA A 883 9.28 13.67 -43.44
C ALA A 883 9.20 12.54 -42.40
N VAL A 884 8.02 11.93 -42.24
CA VAL A 884 7.87 10.66 -41.52
C VAL A 884 7.85 9.54 -42.56
N PRO A 885 8.94 8.75 -42.68
CA PRO A 885 9.09 7.76 -43.74
C PRO A 885 7.90 6.77 -43.80
N GLY A 886 7.35 6.55 -44.99
CA GLY A 886 6.24 5.62 -45.22
C GLY A 886 4.88 6.02 -44.60
N ALA A 887 4.76 7.21 -43.99
CA ALA A 887 3.51 7.64 -43.36
C ALA A 887 2.65 8.57 -44.25
N GLY A 888 3.22 9.15 -45.30
CA GLY A 888 2.52 10.07 -46.21
C GLY A 888 2.32 11.49 -45.65
N TYR A 889 3.00 11.82 -44.55
CA TYR A 889 2.99 13.15 -43.92
C TYR A 889 4.34 13.49 -43.28
N THR A 890 4.49 14.74 -42.85
CA THR A 890 5.68 15.27 -42.13
C THR A 890 5.40 15.45 -40.64
N PHE A 891 6.44 15.66 -39.83
CA PHE A 891 6.29 15.96 -38.40
C PHE A 891 5.50 17.25 -38.16
N GLY A 892 5.67 18.29 -38.98
CA GLY A 892 4.94 19.55 -38.89
C GLY A 892 3.46 19.40 -39.28
N VAL A 893 3.13 18.48 -40.19
CA VAL A 893 1.73 18.09 -40.45
C VAL A 893 1.15 17.31 -39.27
N LEU A 894 1.90 16.37 -38.69
CA LEU A 894 1.48 15.63 -37.51
C LEU A 894 1.23 16.56 -36.31
N LYS A 895 2.15 17.47 -36.01
CA LYS A 895 1.99 18.51 -34.98
C LYS A 895 0.75 19.37 -35.24
N ALA A 896 0.53 19.81 -36.48
CA ALA A 896 -0.65 20.61 -36.82
C ALA A 896 -1.97 19.82 -36.67
N ALA A 897 -1.99 18.55 -37.07
CA ALA A 897 -3.12 17.64 -36.89
C ALA A 897 -3.41 17.39 -35.40
N GLN A 898 -2.38 17.29 -34.57
CA GLN A 898 -2.51 17.16 -33.12
C GLN A 898 -3.05 18.44 -32.47
N ALA A 899 -2.60 19.61 -32.90
CA ALA A 899 -3.10 20.90 -32.40
C ALA A 899 -4.56 21.13 -32.78
N ALA A 900 -4.91 20.90 -34.04
CA ALA A 900 -6.28 21.01 -34.54
C ALA A 900 -7.20 19.97 -33.90
N GLY A 901 -6.75 18.72 -33.78
CA GLY A 901 -7.54 17.66 -33.15
C GLY A 901 -7.80 17.90 -31.66
N ASP A 902 -6.83 18.43 -30.92
CA ASP A 902 -7.03 18.84 -29.53
C ASP A 902 -8.03 20.00 -29.41
N TYR A 903 -7.91 21.02 -30.27
CA TYR A 903 -8.84 22.15 -30.30
C TYR A 903 -10.27 21.69 -30.57
N GLU A 904 -10.48 20.85 -31.59
CA GLU A 904 -11.80 20.30 -31.93
C GLU A 904 -12.36 19.42 -30.81
N ALA A 905 -11.53 18.58 -30.18
CA ALA A 905 -11.95 17.74 -29.06
C ALA A 905 -12.37 18.54 -27.82
N LEU A 906 -11.72 19.68 -27.58
CA LEU A 906 -12.08 20.63 -26.51
C LEU A 906 -13.36 21.40 -26.86
N ALA A 907 -13.45 21.95 -28.07
CA ALA A 907 -14.59 22.74 -28.54
C ALA A 907 -15.88 21.92 -28.60
N SER A 908 -15.82 20.70 -29.14
CA SER A 908 -16.96 19.76 -29.19
C SER A 908 -17.51 19.38 -27.81
N ARG A 909 -16.70 19.52 -26.75
CA ARG A 909 -17.11 19.33 -25.35
C ARG A 909 -17.53 20.63 -24.65
N GLY A 910 -17.68 21.73 -25.38
CA GLY A 910 -18.02 23.04 -24.83
C GLY A 910 -16.96 23.62 -23.89
N ARG A 911 -15.69 23.19 -24.02
CA ARG A 911 -14.59 23.75 -23.21
C ARG A 911 -14.25 25.16 -23.68
N ARG A 912 -13.84 26.03 -22.75
CA ARG A 912 -13.43 27.41 -23.05
C ARG A 912 -12.02 27.40 -23.62
N VAL A 913 -11.87 27.41 -24.94
CA VAL A 913 -10.58 27.38 -25.63
C VAL A 913 -10.40 28.59 -26.53
N LEU A 914 -9.21 29.20 -26.50
CA LEU A 914 -8.77 30.22 -27.44
C LEU A 914 -7.44 29.73 -28.04
N SER A 915 -7.37 29.64 -29.37
CA SER A 915 -6.12 29.36 -30.07
C SER A 915 -5.44 30.66 -30.50
N VAL A 916 -4.14 30.78 -30.24
CA VAL A 916 -3.30 31.93 -30.55
C VAL A 916 -2.17 31.47 -31.45
N ALA A 917 -2.10 32.02 -32.66
CA ALA A 917 -1.01 31.79 -33.58
C ALA A 917 0.12 32.78 -33.29
N LEU A 918 1.26 32.27 -32.82
CA LEU A 918 2.44 33.06 -32.47
C LEU A 918 3.23 33.55 -33.70
N GLY A 919 3.02 32.92 -34.85
CA GLY A 919 3.77 33.16 -36.09
C GLY A 919 5.14 32.47 -36.08
N ALA A 920 6.01 32.86 -37.03
CA ALA A 920 7.35 32.30 -37.18
C ALA A 920 8.32 32.67 -36.05
N ASP A 921 8.21 33.88 -35.47
CA ASP A 921 9.00 34.28 -34.29
C ASP A 921 8.22 33.97 -33.00
N VAL A 922 8.34 32.71 -32.56
CA VAL A 922 7.70 32.19 -31.35
C VAL A 922 8.02 33.02 -30.11
N GLU A 923 9.26 33.48 -29.97
CA GLU A 923 9.70 34.19 -28.78
C GLU A 923 9.12 35.61 -28.73
N ALA A 924 9.10 36.32 -29.85
CA ALA A 924 8.41 37.61 -29.97
C ALA A 924 6.90 37.47 -29.74
N GLY A 925 6.27 36.42 -30.28
CA GLY A 925 4.85 36.14 -30.04
C GLY A 925 4.53 35.90 -28.56
N LEU A 926 5.34 35.08 -27.87
CA LEU A 926 5.19 34.87 -26.42
C LEU A 926 5.39 36.17 -25.64
N GLN A 927 6.37 36.99 -26.00
CA GLN A 927 6.57 38.31 -25.40
C GLN A 927 5.34 39.20 -25.59
N ALA A 928 4.74 39.24 -26.78
CA ALA A 928 3.52 40.02 -27.04
C ALA A 928 2.35 39.55 -26.17
N ALA A 929 2.16 38.24 -26.00
CA ALA A 929 1.16 37.68 -25.08
C ALA A 929 1.40 38.11 -23.62
N ILE A 930 2.66 38.04 -23.14
CA ILE A 930 3.04 38.50 -21.79
C ILE A 930 2.74 40.00 -21.63
N HIS A 931 3.10 40.82 -22.60
CA HIS A 931 2.86 42.26 -22.59
C HIS A 931 1.36 42.59 -22.53
N ALA A 932 0.53 41.89 -23.30
CA ALA A 932 -0.93 42.05 -23.29
C ALA A 932 -1.52 41.78 -21.89
N VAL A 933 -1.08 40.70 -21.24
CA VAL A 933 -1.55 40.34 -19.88
C VAL A 933 -1.08 41.36 -18.83
N ARG A 934 0.19 41.78 -18.89
CA ARG A 934 0.77 42.73 -17.91
C ARG A 934 0.16 44.14 -18.03
N ARG A 935 0.06 44.71 -19.23
CA ARG A 935 -0.37 46.11 -19.45
C ARG A 935 -1.89 46.30 -19.37
N GLY A 936 -2.69 45.29 -19.72
CA GLY A 936 -4.14 45.46 -19.90
C GLY A 936 -4.47 46.23 -21.18
N VAL A 937 -5.76 46.38 -21.52
CA VAL A 937 -6.19 47.17 -22.70
C VAL A 937 -5.83 48.63 -22.46
N VAL A 938 -4.85 49.16 -23.20
CA VAL A 938 -4.67 50.61 -23.34
C VAL A 938 -5.78 51.07 -24.28
N GLY A 939 -6.84 51.67 -23.74
CA GLY A 939 -7.83 52.37 -24.56
C GLY A 939 -7.13 53.46 -25.39
N PRO A 940 -7.63 53.80 -26.59
CA PRO A 940 -7.03 54.85 -27.41
C PRO A 940 -6.91 56.12 -26.58
N ARG A 941 -5.71 56.71 -26.52
CA ARG A 941 -5.50 58.03 -25.92
C ARG A 941 -6.46 59.00 -26.60
N ARG A 942 -7.47 59.50 -25.86
CA ARG A 942 -8.23 60.69 -26.30
C ARG A 942 -7.20 61.80 -26.58
N PRO A 943 -7.21 62.42 -27.76
CA PRO A 943 -6.32 63.54 -28.04
C PRO A 943 -6.58 64.64 -27.02
N ARG A 944 -5.50 65.13 -26.39
CA ARG A 944 -5.56 66.32 -25.52
C ARG A 944 -6.01 67.49 -26.39
N VAL A 945 -7.19 68.03 -26.09
CA VAL A 945 -7.60 69.35 -26.57
C VAL A 945 -6.62 70.38 -25.99
N PRO A 946 -6.01 71.26 -26.80
CA PRO A 946 -5.11 72.28 -26.29
C PRO A 946 -5.91 73.33 -25.50
N ALA A 947 -5.54 73.54 -24.25
CA ALA A 947 -6.09 74.62 -23.43
C ALA A 947 -5.64 75.98 -24.01
N SER A 948 -6.62 76.86 -24.25
CA SER A 948 -6.42 78.23 -24.71
C SER A 948 -5.54 79.01 -23.73
N ARG A 949 -4.46 79.63 -24.25
CA ARG A 949 -3.67 80.65 -23.57
C ARG A 949 -4.57 81.83 -23.19
N LYS A 950 -4.72 82.12 -21.89
CA LYS A 950 -5.02 83.48 -21.41
C LYS A 950 -3.72 84.13 -20.97
N ALA A 951 -3.40 85.23 -21.62
CA ALA A 951 -2.25 86.09 -21.36
C ALA A 951 -2.37 86.74 -19.97
N ARG A 952 -1.22 86.90 -19.30
CA ARG A 952 -1.02 87.89 -18.24
C ARG A 952 -0.07 88.93 -18.78
N GLN A 953 -0.56 90.16 -18.92
CA GLN A 953 0.23 91.38 -19.06
C GLN A 953 1.07 91.58 -17.80
N THR A 954 2.35 91.89 -18.00
CA THR A 954 3.24 92.52 -17.00
C THR A 954 3.10 94.03 -17.15
N GLY A 955 2.92 94.73 -16.03
CA GLY A 955 3.08 96.18 -15.97
C GLY A 955 4.56 96.55 -15.92
N THR A 956 4.91 97.54 -16.76
CA THR A 956 6.16 98.32 -16.89
C THR A 956 7.46 97.55 -17.12
#